data_AF-A0A6N8SB72-F1
#
_entry.id   AF-A0A6N8SB72-F1
#
_cell.length_a   1.000
_cell.length_b   1.000
_cell.length_c   1.000
_cell.angle_alpha   90.00
_cell.angle_beta   90.00
_cell.angle_gamma   90.00
#
_symmetry.space_group_name_H-M   'P 1'
#
loop_
_entity.id
_entity.type
_entity.pdbx_description
1 polymer ?
#
loop_
_entity_poly.entity_id
_entity_poly.type
_entity_poly.pdbx_seq_one_letter_code
_entity_poly.pdbx_strand_id
1 'polypeptide(L)'
;MGTVVTDVIKSVFADGPNSNPDQVDKARVRSEVGPTIDSELDKLRGLSTVALQWKVPVTLATSANITLSGEQTVDGVMTSSTDVLVKDHASGVLKGIYTSGAGAWTRRADANEAAELVGMAVFVRSGTVNAGKQFACTTPAPITIGATALTFVEISDQAALNAGIADLEATKADTTYVDAQIGAIEERVPDAVADSRYAHVVGDPSGAVFYGIDYGGYFLADLTKANALSGINPLTDASFVIASGTKDDTLAARLRNGVPADFGIARMPLTGIEPIGGMSKAVSYSPDGTRRVLSGPDFEYFGGQPAYGKSMRCYAPRPLYGAGRIVCVACDGSGIEIPDDPDTIYMLLGTGQSLMAGSNGTDAYFYTTALYPSHTLMFQSSVYSDFRMGLAAADITQVLDGNTLTGFTPAVARVGRLGYGGQDILTSAANYMQRMAMLHCGKTFPLLIASVAVGGASQAEIGPGTVPWTNGLTAVARATAIAASMGKRLCVLAVVRSHGQTDATTPAQTYADNEIDHMNQLSTAIKAITGQVGDVPWMVDQWSSMGEASDNESTSNSVIGITLAEQDQPTKYMISTPHYRYKEFYSPDFVHFLGRGYAQIGEKVGHAILTRLVGNTGKKALRFSSAVYDGNVTITATANRAADDFLIDTTLVTAQTNHGIEVSYGSGQFRTISNVARSGNTAVITLSAPIAGAHMLGVGMLGHDTTRTLATVPRTNFRDASTKRALLGNIPDPDVMLHQRIPVTMP
;
A
#
# COMPACT_ATOMS: atom_id res chain seq x y z
N MET A 1 22.92 32.44 -35.67
CA MET A 1 23.27 31.79 -34.40
C MET A 1 23.66 32.90 -33.46
N GLY A 2 22.81 33.15 -32.46
CA GLY A 2 22.72 34.44 -31.77
C GLY A 2 23.37 34.41 -30.40
N THR A 3 24.30 35.32 -30.13
CA THR A 3 25.06 35.47 -28.86
C THR A 3 24.24 36.10 -27.73
N VAL A 4 22.91 35.93 -27.75
CA VAL A 4 21.97 36.73 -26.94
C VAL A 4 22.19 36.49 -25.44
N VAL A 5 22.48 35.26 -25.03
CA VAL A 5 22.72 34.94 -23.62
C VAL A 5 24.11 35.40 -23.19
N THR A 6 25.13 35.21 -24.04
CA THR A 6 26.49 35.71 -23.78
C THR A 6 26.51 37.23 -23.62
N ASP A 7 25.75 37.96 -24.43
CA ASP A 7 25.71 39.43 -24.39
C ASP A 7 24.97 39.96 -23.15
N VAL A 8 23.90 39.27 -22.72
CA VAL A 8 23.21 39.56 -21.45
C VAL A 8 24.10 39.25 -20.25
N ILE A 9 24.82 38.12 -20.25
CA ILE A 9 25.74 37.77 -19.16
C ILE A 9 26.89 38.78 -19.05
N LYS A 10 27.45 39.22 -20.18
CA LYS A 10 28.48 40.26 -20.20
C LYS A 10 27.98 41.59 -19.66
N SER A 11 26.71 41.95 -19.87
CA SER A 11 26.14 43.19 -19.33
C SER A 11 25.89 43.11 -17.81
N VAL A 12 25.41 41.98 -17.31
CA VAL A 12 25.15 41.76 -15.88
C VAL A 12 26.45 41.75 -15.06
N PHE A 13 27.53 41.20 -15.61
CA PHE A 13 28.85 41.15 -14.95
C PHE A 13 29.81 42.25 -15.40
N ALA A 14 29.34 43.37 -15.94
CA ALA A 14 30.20 44.44 -16.47
C ALA A 14 31.10 45.13 -15.41
N ASP A 15 30.88 44.85 -14.11
CA ASP A 15 31.54 45.48 -12.96
C ASP A 15 32.99 45.03 -12.69
N GLY A 16 33.53 44.10 -13.48
CA GLY A 16 34.94 43.69 -13.43
C GLY A 16 35.17 42.29 -12.83
N PRO A 17 36.42 41.98 -12.38
CA PRO A 17 36.73 40.69 -11.76
C PRO A 17 36.04 40.54 -10.40
N ASN A 18 36.01 39.32 -9.86
CA ASN A 18 35.43 39.03 -8.55
C ASN A 18 36.07 39.91 -7.46
N SER A 19 35.25 40.64 -6.71
CA SER A 19 35.68 41.56 -5.65
C SER A 19 35.44 40.99 -4.25
N ASN A 20 34.80 39.82 -4.15
CA ASN A 20 34.53 39.10 -2.92
C ASN A 20 34.63 37.58 -3.19
N PRO A 21 35.30 36.78 -2.31
CA PRO A 21 35.37 35.32 -2.42
C PRO A 21 34.01 34.59 -2.47
N ASP A 22 32.93 35.17 -1.97
CA ASP A 22 31.58 34.58 -2.04
C ASP A 22 30.85 34.84 -3.38
N GLN A 23 31.47 35.59 -4.30
CA GLN A 23 30.92 35.81 -5.63
C GLN A 23 31.16 34.60 -6.54
N VAL A 24 30.14 34.25 -7.31
CA VAL A 24 30.26 33.29 -8.42
C VAL A 24 31.39 33.71 -9.37
N ASP A 25 32.16 32.75 -9.88
CA ASP A 25 33.29 33.02 -10.78
C ASP A 25 32.82 33.70 -12.07
N LYS A 26 32.93 35.03 -12.11
CA LYS A 26 32.39 35.85 -13.20
C LYS A 26 33.20 35.66 -14.48
N ALA A 27 34.45 35.22 -14.39
CA ALA A 27 35.27 34.93 -15.57
C ALA A 27 34.74 33.66 -16.25
N ARG A 28 34.62 32.58 -15.48
CA ARG A 28 34.06 31.30 -15.93
C ARG A 28 32.64 31.43 -16.47
N VAL A 29 31.78 32.22 -15.82
CA VAL A 29 30.40 32.43 -16.29
C VAL A 29 30.37 33.13 -17.66
N ARG A 30 31.31 34.05 -17.94
CA ARG A 30 31.39 34.76 -19.23
C ARG A 30 32.07 33.97 -20.33
N SER A 31 33.14 33.23 -20.02
CA SER A 31 33.94 32.52 -21.01
C SER A 31 33.43 31.12 -21.33
N GLU A 32 32.72 30.49 -20.40
CA GLU A 32 32.26 29.10 -20.53
C GLU A 32 30.73 29.01 -20.53
N VAL A 33 30.08 29.48 -19.45
CA VAL A 33 28.64 29.24 -19.26
C VAL A 33 27.78 29.93 -20.32
N GLY A 34 28.03 31.21 -20.61
CA GLY A 34 27.29 31.96 -21.63
C GLY A 34 27.36 31.34 -23.03
N PRO A 35 28.56 31.09 -23.58
CA PRO A 35 28.73 30.41 -24.86
C PRO A 35 28.10 29.01 -24.92
N THR A 36 28.16 28.23 -23.82
CA THR A 36 27.49 26.93 -23.74
C THR A 36 25.97 27.06 -23.85
N ILE A 37 25.36 28.02 -23.13
CA ILE A 37 23.91 28.22 -23.21
C ILE A 37 23.50 28.70 -24.61
N ASP A 38 24.23 29.63 -25.23
CA ASP A 38 23.95 30.06 -26.60
C ASP A 38 24.02 28.89 -27.60
N SER A 39 25.01 28.00 -27.44
CA SER A 39 25.12 26.77 -28.24
C SER A 39 23.91 25.84 -28.07
N GLU A 40 23.47 25.59 -26.84
CA GLU A 40 22.27 24.75 -26.59
C GLU A 40 20.98 25.41 -27.09
N LEU A 41 20.88 26.74 -26.96
CA LEU A 41 19.75 27.52 -27.45
C LEU A 41 19.69 27.50 -28.99
N ASP A 42 20.83 27.57 -29.67
CA ASP A 42 20.92 27.47 -31.12
C ASP A 42 20.61 26.05 -31.63
N LYS A 43 20.99 25.00 -30.90
CA LYS A 43 20.51 23.62 -31.17
C LYS A 43 18.99 23.51 -31.06
N LEU A 44 18.41 24.04 -29.98
CA LEU A 44 16.96 24.06 -29.74
C LEU A 44 16.19 24.86 -30.81
N ARG A 45 16.70 26.04 -31.20
CA ARG A 45 16.12 26.87 -32.27
C ARG A 45 16.22 26.19 -33.65
N GLY A 46 17.31 25.47 -33.91
CA GLY A 46 17.46 24.65 -35.11
C GLY A 46 16.44 23.51 -35.18
N LEU A 47 16.01 22.96 -34.04
CA LEU A 47 14.99 21.90 -33.98
C LEU A 47 13.56 22.45 -34.04
N SER A 48 13.30 23.60 -33.43
CA SER A 48 11.98 24.25 -33.43
C SER A 48 11.53 24.76 -34.81
N THR A 49 12.43 24.86 -35.78
CA THR A 49 12.15 25.38 -37.14
C THR A 49 12.03 24.29 -38.21
N VAL A 50 12.33 23.03 -37.87
CA VAL A 50 12.31 21.90 -38.79
C VAL A 50 11.21 20.94 -38.35
N ALA A 51 10.13 20.81 -39.13
CA ALA A 51 9.11 19.81 -38.88
C ALA A 51 9.72 18.41 -39.04
N LEU A 52 10.09 17.78 -37.92
CA LEU A 52 10.81 16.50 -37.93
C LEU A 52 9.96 15.39 -38.55
N GLN A 53 10.55 14.65 -39.47
CA GLN A 53 9.97 13.49 -40.13
C GLN A 53 10.69 12.21 -39.68
N TRP A 54 10.11 11.54 -38.69
CA TRP A 54 10.68 10.31 -38.14
C TRP A 54 10.65 9.15 -39.14
N LYS A 55 11.79 8.49 -39.29
CA LYS A 55 11.98 7.31 -40.15
C LYS A 55 12.08 6.05 -39.32
N VAL A 56 11.96 4.90 -39.99
CA VAL A 56 12.18 3.60 -39.33
C VAL A 56 13.59 3.59 -38.71
N PRO A 57 13.77 3.12 -37.46
CA PRO A 57 15.08 3.06 -36.84
C PRO A 57 16.11 2.34 -37.72
N VAL A 58 17.36 2.82 -37.70
CA VAL A 58 18.49 2.16 -38.36
C VAL A 58 19.23 1.29 -37.35
N THR A 59 19.93 0.27 -37.84
CA THR A 59 20.72 -0.59 -36.97
C THR A 59 21.98 0.14 -36.51
N LEU A 60 22.66 0.84 -37.41
CA LEU A 60 23.95 1.49 -37.14
C LEU A 60 23.96 2.93 -37.65
N ALA A 61 24.88 3.74 -37.13
CA ALA A 61 25.27 5.00 -37.73
C ALA A 61 26.78 5.05 -37.88
N THR A 62 27.26 5.67 -38.96
CA THR A 62 28.69 5.86 -39.17
C THR A 62 29.28 6.70 -38.04
N SER A 63 30.50 6.35 -37.62
CA SER A 63 31.38 7.12 -36.71
C SER A 63 32.62 7.67 -37.42
N ALA A 64 32.80 7.34 -38.70
CA ALA A 64 33.90 7.76 -39.56
C ALA A 64 33.48 7.69 -41.04
N ASN A 65 34.36 8.15 -41.94
CA ASN A 65 34.16 8.02 -43.38
C ASN A 65 34.18 6.54 -43.81
N ILE A 66 33.27 6.17 -44.71
CA ILE A 66 33.12 4.80 -45.22
C ILE A 66 33.02 4.78 -46.75
N THR A 67 33.21 3.62 -47.37
CA THR A 67 32.91 3.43 -48.80
C THR A 67 31.47 2.92 -48.96
N LEU A 68 30.65 3.49 -49.83
CA LEU A 68 29.26 3.04 -50.04
C LEU A 68 29.17 1.78 -50.93
N SER A 69 30.01 0.79 -50.66
CA SER A 69 30.01 -0.51 -51.34
C SER A 69 30.68 -1.57 -50.48
N GLY A 70 30.21 -2.81 -50.61
CA GLY A 70 30.75 -3.95 -49.85
C GLY A 70 30.29 -3.93 -48.39
N GLU A 71 30.22 -5.12 -47.79
CA GLU A 71 29.96 -5.22 -46.35
C GLU A 71 31.24 -4.83 -45.57
N GLN A 72 31.07 -4.07 -44.49
CA GLN A 72 32.17 -3.49 -43.73
C GLN A 72 31.77 -3.28 -42.27
N THR A 73 32.76 -3.08 -41.39
CA THR A 73 32.49 -2.78 -39.99
C THR A 73 32.12 -1.30 -39.83
N VAL A 74 30.92 -1.03 -39.32
CA VAL A 74 30.43 0.30 -38.97
C VAL A 74 30.13 0.33 -37.48
N ASP A 75 30.73 1.31 -36.78
CA ASP A 75 30.54 1.51 -35.34
C ASP A 75 30.75 0.23 -34.50
N GLY A 76 31.79 -0.53 -34.85
CA GLY A 76 32.14 -1.77 -34.17
C GLY A 76 31.34 -3.02 -34.60
N VAL A 77 30.37 -2.89 -35.52
CA VAL A 77 29.52 -4.00 -35.97
C VAL A 77 29.70 -4.27 -37.47
N MET A 78 29.93 -5.52 -37.85
CA MET A 78 29.98 -5.93 -39.26
C MET A 78 28.61 -5.82 -39.91
N THR A 79 28.50 -5.12 -41.04
CA THR A 79 27.24 -5.01 -41.78
C THR A 79 26.93 -6.28 -42.57
N SER A 80 25.63 -6.57 -42.74
CA SER A 80 25.10 -7.62 -43.61
C SER A 80 23.66 -7.25 -43.97
N SER A 81 23.42 -6.69 -45.16
CA SER A 81 22.11 -6.14 -45.55
C SER A 81 21.51 -5.21 -44.47
N THR A 82 22.35 -4.39 -43.86
CA THR A 82 22.06 -3.64 -42.64
C THR A 82 21.69 -2.20 -42.97
N ASP A 83 20.66 -1.68 -42.32
CA ASP A 83 20.31 -0.26 -42.42
C ASP A 83 21.28 0.60 -41.60
N VAL A 84 21.92 1.55 -42.26
CA VAL A 84 22.96 2.43 -41.72
C VAL A 84 22.64 3.89 -42.01
N LEU A 85 22.63 4.73 -40.96
CA LEU A 85 22.71 6.18 -41.14
C LEU A 85 24.15 6.58 -41.45
N VAL A 86 24.37 7.05 -42.68
CA VAL A 86 25.64 7.57 -43.17
C VAL A 86 25.69 9.08 -42.91
N LYS A 87 26.14 9.46 -41.71
CA LYS A 87 26.25 10.88 -41.28
C LYS A 87 27.67 11.45 -41.37
N ASP A 88 28.69 10.60 -41.39
CA ASP A 88 30.12 10.98 -41.32
C ASP A 88 30.88 10.76 -42.63
N HIS A 89 30.18 10.60 -43.75
CA HIS A 89 30.81 10.53 -45.06
C HIS A 89 31.46 11.88 -45.44
N ALA A 90 32.68 11.85 -45.96
CA ALA A 90 33.48 13.04 -46.27
C ALA A 90 32.81 13.93 -47.33
N SER A 91 32.16 13.32 -48.32
CA SER A 91 31.29 14.02 -49.25
C SER A 91 29.88 14.14 -48.71
N GLY A 92 29.45 15.36 -48.38
CA GLY A 92 28.13 15.62 -47.77
C GLY A 92 26.95 15.21 -48.66
N VAL A 93 27.12 15.13 -49.98
CA VAL A 93 26.04 14.73 -50.91
C VAL A 93 25.73 13.23 -50.84
N LEU A 94 26.64 12.44 -50.28
CA LEU A 94 26.51 10.98 -50.10
C LEU A 94 26.04 10.61 -48.70
N LYS A 95 25.73 11.59 -47.84
CA LYS A 95 25.13 11.33 -46.54
C LYS A 95 23.65 10.96 -46.68
N GLY A 96 23.10 10.17 -45.76
CA GLY A 96 21.72 9.68 -45.82
C GLY A 96 21.55 8.33 -45.15
N ILE A 97 20.39 7.71 -45.30
CA ILE A 97 20.14 6.34 -44.82
C ILE A 97 20.33 5.36 -45.98
N TYR A 98 21.16 4.35 -45.76
CA TYR A 98 21.49 3.33 -46.75
C TYR A 98 21.26 1.93 -46.18
N THR A 99 20.88 0.99 -47.03
CA THR A 99 20.96 -0.44 -46.74
C THR A 99 22.27 -0.96 -47.36
N SER A 100 23.10 -1.61 -46.53
CA SER A 100 24.37 -2.18 -46.95
C SER A 100 24.18 -3.36 -47.90
N GLY A 101 25.25 -3.71 -48.62
CA GLY A 101 25.25 -4.89 -49.49
C GLY A 101 26.65 -5.22 -49.98
N ALA A 102 26.82 -6.42 -50.54
CA ALA A 102 28.08 -6.86 -51.14
C ALA A 102 28.52 -6.01 -52.35
N GLY A 103 27.57 -5.39 -53.04
CA GLY A 103 27.80 -4.41 -54.11
C GLY A 103 27.67 -2.96 -53.62
N ALA A 104 27.27 -2.05 -54.50
CA ALA A 104 26.95 -0.68 -54.11
C ALA A 104 25.80 -0.64 -53.09
N TRP A 105 25.94 0.19 -52.07
CA TRP A 105 24.88 0.39 -51.07
C TRP A 105 23.73 1.19 -51.68
N THR A 106 22.51 0.87 -51.26
CA THR A 106 21.30 1.49 -51.81
C THR A 106 20.71 2.45 -50.78
N ARG A 107 20.25 3.65 -51.19
CA ARG A 107 19.49 4.52 -50.29
C ARG A 107 18.22 3.81 -49.85
N ARG A 108 17.88 3.89 -48.57
CA ARG A 108 16.70 3.23 -48.03
C ARG A 108 15.42 3.85 -48.60
N ALA A 109 14.40 3.02 -48.77
CA ALA A 109 13.18 3.38 -49.51
C ALA A 109 12.35 4.52 -48.89
N ASP A 110 12.51 4.82 -47.60
CA ASP A 110 11.83 5.92 -46.89
C ASP A 110 12.71 7.18 -46.75
N ALA A 111 13.87 7.19 -47.42
CA ALA A 111 14.87 8.25 -47.39
C ALA A 111 15.59 8.39 -48.75
N ASN A 112 14.83 8.20 -49.84
CA ASN A 112 15.34 8.23 -51.22
C ASN A 112 14.69 9.32 -52.09
N GLU A 113 13.80 10.15 -51.54
CA GLU A 113 13.25 11.32 -52.21
C GLU A 113 13.59 12.64 -51.51
N ALA A 114 13.64 13.74 -52.27
CA ALA A 114 14.03 15.05 -51.74
C ALA A 114 13.14 15.52 -50.58
N ALA A 115 11.82 15.31 -50.68
CA ALA A 115 10.86 15.70 -49.65
C ALA A 115 11.03 14.89 -48.36
N GLU A 116 11.50 13.65 -48.45
CA GLU A 116 11.68 12.76 -47.31
C GLU A 116 12.93 13.09 -46.48
N LEU A 117 13.90 13.79 -47.09
CA LEU A 117 15.17 14.15 -46.47
C LEU A 117 15.08 15.48 -45.70
N VAL A 118 14.11 16.34 -46.03
CA VAL A 118 13.90 17.62 -45.32
C VAL A 118 13.34 17.31 -43.93
N GLY A 119 14.12 17.60 -42.90
CA GLY A 119 13.73 17.34 -41.50
C GLY A 119 13.69 15.88 -41.10
N MET A 120 14.28 14.98 -41.89
CA MET A 120 14.36 13.56 -41.57
C MET A 120 15.00 13.32 -40.20
N ALA A 121 14.38 12.51 -39.34
CA ALA A 121 14.92 12.11 -38.04
C ALA A 121 14.94 10.58 -37.88
N VAL A 122 15.95 10.03 -37.20
CA VAL A 122 16.09 8.57 -37.04
C VAL A 122 16.77 8.17 -35.73
N PHE A 123 16.32 7.05 -35.14
CA PHE A 123 16.92 6.41 -33.97
C PHE A 123 17.90 5.29 -34.39
N VAL A 124 19.02 5.17 -33.68
CA VAL A 124 20.09 4.17 -33.93
C VAL A 124 20.05 3.08 -32.86
N ARG A 125 19.89 1.83 -33.26
CA ARG A 125 19.68 0.70 -32.33
C ARG A 125 20.94 0.12 -31.72
N SER A 126 22.04 0.12 -32.46
CA SER A 126 23.26 -0.60 -32.10
C SER A 126 24.51 0.17 -32.54
N GLY A 127 25.68 -0.36 -32.16
CA GLY A 127 26.98 0.26 -32.36
C GLY A 127 27.63 0.65 -31.03
N THR A 128 28.95 0.86 -31.05
CA THR A 128 29.72 1.20 -29.85
C THR A 128 29.53 2.67 -29.45
N VAL A 129 29.45 3.58 -30.42
CA VAL A 129 29.42 5.03 -30.19
C VAL A 129 28.02 5.61 -30.35
N ASN A 130 27.22 5.09 -31.29
CA ASN A 130 25.97 5.71 -31.69
C ASN A 130 24.71 4.97 -31.22
N ALA A 131 24.82 3.84 -30.52
CA ALA A 131 23.65 3.13 -30.01
C ALA A 131 22.83 3.99 -29.03
N GLY A 132 21.51 4.03 -29.21
CA GLY A 132 20.60 4.82 -28.39
C GLY A 132 20.51 6.29 -28.77
N LYS A 133 21.29 6.75 -29.76
CA LYS A 133 21.27 8.14 -30.22
C LYS A 133 20.20 8.37 -31.30
N GLN A 134 19.75 9.62 -31.38
CA GLN A 134 18.83 10.11 -32.40
C GLN A 134 19.50 11.23 -33.20
N PHE A 135 19.33 11.20 -34.52
CA PHE A 135 19.89 12.19 -35.43
C PHE A 135 18.82 12.79 -36.33
N ALA A 136 18.95 14.08 -36.63
CA ALA A 136 18.08 14.80 -37.57
C ALA A 136 18.86 15.47 -38.70
N CYS A 137 18.31 15.46 -39.91
CA CYS A 137 18.78 16.23 -41.06
C CYS A 137 18.32 17.68 -40.93
N THR A 138 19.25 18.61 -40.79
CA THR A 138 18.98 20.05 -40.63
C THR A 138 19.16 20.84 -41.92
N THR A 139 19.39 20.15 -43.04
CA THR A 139 19.53 20.78 -44.36
C THR A 139 18.17 21.36 -44.80
N PRO A 140 18.06 22.66 -45.06
CA PRO A 140 16.80 23.26 -45.48
C PRO A 140 16.44 22.87 -46.92
N ALA A 141 15.15 22.92 -47.25
CA ALA A 141 14.68 22.78 -48.63
C ALA A 141 15.14 23.98 -49.50
N PRO A 142 15.33 23.81 -50.82
CA PRO A 142 15.17 22.56 -51.58
C PRO A 142 16.41 21.65 -51.51
N ILE A 143 16.17 20.33 -51.39
CA ILE A 143 17.22 19.30 -51.45
C ILE A 143 17.19 18.64 -52.83
N THR A 144 18.34 18.49 -53.48
CA THR A 144 18.52 17.67 -54.69
C THR A 144 19.46 16.52 -54.37
N ILE A 145 18.98 15.27 -54.50
CA ILE A 145 19.77 14.08 -54.17
C ILE A 145 20.99 13.98 -55.08
N GLY A 146 22.15 13.70 -54.48
CA GLY A 146 23.43 13.62 -55.19
C GLY A 146 24.09 14.97 -55.49
N ALA A 147 23.42 16.10 -55.19
CA ALA A 147 23.96 17.45 -55.41
C ALA A 147 24.01 18.30 -54.13
N THR A 148 22.96 18.26 -53.31
CA THR A 148 22.90 19.01 -52.04
C THR A 148 23.64 18.24 -50.95
N ALA A 149 24.58 18.90 -50.27
CA ALA A 149 25.25 18.32 -49.12
C ALA A 149 24.32 18.26 -47.91
N LEU A 150 24.14 17.07 -47.32
CA LEU A 150 23.28 16.89 -46.16
C LEU A 150 24.06 17.05 -44.84
N THR A 151 23.44 17.70 -43.86
CA THR A 151 23.98 17.83 -42.50
C THR A 151 23.07 17.12 -41.51
N PHE A 152 23.66 16.26 -40.67
CA PHE A 152 22.97 15.56 -39.59
C PHE A 152 23.48 16.05 -38.24
N VAL A 153 22.57 16.30 -37.31
CA VAL A 153 22.88 16.68 -35.92
C VAL A 153 22.29 15.66 -34.95
N GLU A 154 22.99 15.41 -33.85
CA GLU A 154 22.46 14.63 -32.73
C GLU A 154 21.39 15.45 -32.00
N ILE A 155 20.24 14.83 -31.71
CA ILE A 155 19.10 15.50 -31.08
C ILE A 155 18.69 14.88 -29.74
N SER A 156 19.16 13.66 -29.46
CA SER A 156 18.94 12.96 -28.19
C SER A 156 19.96 11.82 -28.05
N ASP A 157 20.40 11.55 -26.82
CA ASP A 157 21.24 10.42 -26.46
C ASP A 157 20.57 9.63 -25.31
N GLN A 158 20.19 8.39 -25.58
CA GLN A 158 19.59 7.48 -24.59
C GLN A 158 20.56 6.38 -24.12
N ALA A 159 21.85 6.46 -24.46
CA ALA A 159 22.82 5.42 -24.12
C ALA A 159 22.89 5.15 -22.61
N ALA A 160 22.84 6.19 -21.78
CA ALA A 160 22.85 6.05 -20.32
C ALA A 160 21.60 5.35 -19.76
N LEU A 161 20.43 5.60 -20.36
CA LEU A 161 19.18 4.93 -19.97
C LEU A 161 19.23 3.44 -20.32
N ASN A 162 19.72 3.11 -21.52
CA ASN A 162 19.89 1.72 -21.97
C ASN A 162 20.91 0.96 -21.12
N ALA A 163 22.01 1.62 -20.72
CA ALA A 163 22.99 1.05 -19.79
C ALA A 163 22.38 0.77 -18.41
N GLY A 164 21.59 1.70 -17.86
CA GLY A 164 20.90 1.50 -16.59
C GLY A 164 19.86 0.37 -16.62
N ILE A 165 19.16 0.18 -17.75
CA ILE A 165 18.26 -0.97 -17.95
C ILE A 165 19.06 -2.28 -18.01
N ALA A 166 20.18 -2.31 -18.74
CA ALA A 166 21.05 -3.49 -18.80
C ALA A 166 21.63 -3.86 -17.43
N ASP A 167 22.03 -2.87 -16.62
CA ASP A 167 22.47 -3.09 -15.24
C ASP A 167 21.34 -3.64 -14.36
N LEU A 168 20.12 -3.13 -14.52
CA LEU A 168 18.93 -3.66 -13.83
C LEU A 168 18.60 -5.10 -14.27
N GLU A 169 18.73 -5.42 -15.55
CA GLU A 169 18.55 -6.77 -16.09
C GLU A 169 19.65 -7.74 -15.63
N ALA A 170 20.91 -7.28 -15.55
CA ALA A 170 22.02 -8.05 -14.98
C ALA A 170 21.85 -8.27 -13.47
N THR A 171 21.35 -7.27 -12.73
CA THR A 171 21.03 -7.39 -11.30
C THR A 171 19.89 -8.38 -11.05
N LYS A 172 18.95 -8.51 -11.99
CA LYS A 172 17.88 -9.52 -11.95
C LYS A 172 18.38 -10.95 -12.20
N ALA A 173 19.54 -11.12 -12.84
CA ALA A 173 20.15 -12.42 -13.14
C ALA A 173 21.09 -12.94 -12.02
N ASP A 174 21.39 -12.13 -11.00
CA ASP A 174 22.19 -12.55 -9.85
C ASP A 174 21.34 -13.36 -8.84
N THR A 175 21.21 -14.66 -9.09
CA THR A 175 20.52 -15.61 -8.21
C THR A 175 21.32 -15.95 -6.95
N THR A 176 22.56 -15.50 -6.85
CA THR A 176 23.49 -15.84 -5.75
C THR A 176 22.99 -15.36 -4.39
N TYR A 177 22.29 -14.23 -4.35
CA TYR A 177 21.66 -13.72 -3.12
C TYR A 177 20.45 -14.56 -2.69
N VAL A 178 19.67 -15.07 -3.65
CA VAL A 178 18.49 -15.92 -3.37
C VAL A 178 18.94 -17.32 -2.96
N ASP A 179 19.95 -17.89 -3.63
CA ASP A 179 20.51 -19.21 -3.33
C ASP A 179 21.22 -19.23 -1.96
N ALA A 180 21.89 -18.13 -1.57
CA ALA A 180 22.47 -17.98 -0.23
C ALA A 180 21.42 -17.86 0.88
N GLN A 181 20.27 -17.22 0.62
CA GLN A 181 19.16 -17.14 1.58
C GLN A 181 18.45 -18.50 1.72
N ILE A 182 18.28 -19.24 0.62
CA ILE A 182 17.71 -20.60 0.64
C ILE A 182 18.63 -21.56 1.40
N GLY A 183 19.95 -21.53 1.13
CA GLY A 183 20.93 -22.35 1.86
C GLY A 183 20.99 -22.03 3.36
N ALA A 184 20.92 -20.75 3.73
CA ALA A 184 20.89 -20.33 5.14
C ALA A 184 19.57 -20.68 5.86
N ILE A 185 18.47 -20.87 5.13
CA ILE A 185 17.19 -21.36 5.65
C ILE A 185 17.27 -22.89 5.83
N GLU A 186 17.84 -23.62 4.87
CA GLU A 186 17.97 -25.08 4.92
C GLU A 186 18.96 -25.57 6.00
N GLU A 187 20.03 -24.83 6.30
CA GLU A 187 20.98 -25.18 7.37
C GLU A 187 20.44 -24.88 8.79
N ARG A 188 19.42 -24.00 8.90
CA ARG A 188 18.83 -23.60 10.19
C ARG A 188 17.65 -24.49 10.63
N VAL A 189 17.14 -25.31 9.71
CA VAL A 189 16.06 -26.28 9.97
C VAL A 189 16.54 -27.52 10.75
N PRO A 190 17.74 -28.09 10.52
CA PRO A 190 18.26 -29.22 11.31
C PRO A 190 18.53 -28.90 12.78
N ASP A 191 19.08 -27.73 13.09
CA ASP A 191 19.47 -27.37 14.47
C ASP A 191 18.27 -27.01 15.36
N ALA A 192 17.16 -26.55 14.76
CA ALA A 192 15.90 -26.31 15.49
C ALA A 192 15.20 -27.61 15.94
N VAL A 193 15.58 -28.76 15.39
CA VAL A 193 15.02 -30.08 15.75
C VAL A 193 15.72 -30.69 16.97
N ALA A 194 16.87 -30.13 17.41
CA ALA A 194 17.67 -30.69 18.50
C ALA A 194 17.46 -30.03 19.89
N ASP A 195 16.71 -28.92 20.02
CA ASP A 195 16.43 -28.29 21.32
C ASP A 195 15.22 -28.96 22.01
N SER A 196 15.54 -29.92 22.88
CA SER A 196 14.68 -30.82 23.67
C SER A 196 13.63 -30.19 24.62
N ARG A 197 13.19 -28.94 24.42
CA ARG A 197 12.36 -28.19 25.39
C ARG A 197 10.84 -28.19 25.14
N TYR A 198 10.32 -29.01 24.21
CA TYR A 198 8.88 -29.07 23.87
C TYR A 198 8.28 -30.48 23.83
N ALA A 199 8.78 -31.43 24.64
CA ALA A 199 8.20 -32.76 24.74
C ALA A 199 7.45 -32.95 26.08
N HIS A 200 6.11 -32.97 26.06
CA HIS A 200 5.32 -33.50 27.17
C HIS A 200 4.96 -34.96 26.90
N VAL A 201 5.39 -35.85 27.80
CA VAL A 201 5.05 -37.27 27.79
C VAL A 201 3.70 -37.45 28.48
N VAL A 202 2.65 -37.78 27.72
CA VAL A 202 1.39 -38.26 28.29
C VAL A 202 1.42 -39.79 28.26
N GLY A 203 1.45 -40.42 29.43
CA GLY A 203 1.43 -41.87 29.56
C GLY A 203 0.00 -42.42 29.51
N ASP A 204 -0.25 -43.34 28.58
CA ASP A 204 -1.40 -44.25 28.55
C ASP A 204 -1.01 -45.58 29.24
N PRO A 205 -1.89 -46.25 30.01
CA PRO A 205 -1.68 -47.61 30.54
C PRO A 205 -1.27 -48.69 29.51
N SER A 206 -1.34 -48.43 28.20
CA SER A 206 -0.85 -49.34 27.14
C SER A 206 0.65 -49.22 26.83
N GLY A 207 1.37 -48.25 27.40
CA GLY A 207 2.83 -48.12 27.25
C GLY A 207 3.32 -47.49 25.93
N ALA A 208 2.44 -46.89 25.13
CA ALA A 208 2.84 -46.14 23.94
C ALA A 208 3.36 -44.73 24.30
N VAL A 209 4.54 -44.37 23.79
CA VAL A 209 5.15 -43.03 23.95
C VAL A 209 4.85 -42.18 22.71
N PHE A 210 4.23 -41.02 22.91
CA PHE A 210 3.92 -40.05 21.87
C PHE A 210 4.90 -38.87 21.93
N TYR A 211 5.33 -38.36 20.77
CA TYR A 211 6.07 -37.11 20.63
C TYR A 211 5.16 -36.08 19.94
N GLY A 212 4.96 -34.91 20.54
CA GLY A 212 4.18 -33.82 19.96
C GLY A 212 4.75 -32.46 20.38
N ILE A 213 4.78 -31.50 19.44
CA ILE A 213 5.18 -30.10 19.65
C ILE A 213 3.90 -29.25 19.62
N ASP A 214 3.67 -28.42 20.64
CA ASP A 214 2.52 -27.52 20.73
C ASP A 214 2.91 -26.12 20.23
N TYR A 215 2.26 -25.67 19.15
CA TYR A 215 2.20 -24.26 18.78
C TYR A 215 0.73 -23.85 18.81
N GLY A 216 0.30 -23.08 19.82
CA GLY A 216 -0.90 -22.25 19.75
C GLY A 216 -2.19 -22.91 19.23
N GLY A 217 -2.46 -24.16 19.59
CA GLY A 217 -3.70 -24.87 19.22
C GLY A 217 -3.65 -25.68 17.92
N TYR A 218 -2.46 -26.03 17.44
CA TYR A 218 -2.27 -26.95 16.32
C TYR A 218 -1.77 -28.31 16.83
N PHE A 219 -2.51 -29.40 16.56
CA PHE A 219 -2.07 -30.78 16.84
C PHE A 219 -1.43 -31.37 15.58
N LEU A 220 -0.14 -31.71 15.64
CA LEU A 220 0.52 -32.53 14.62
C LEU A 220 0.66 -33.95 15.17
N ALA A 221 -0.14 -34.88 14.66
CA ALA A 221 0.05 -36.31 14.89
C ALA A 221 0.67 -36.94 13.65
N ASP A 222 1.78 -37.66 13.82
CA ASP A 222 2.32 -38.54 12.79
C ASP A 222 1.37 -39.74 12.62
N LEU A 223 0.56 -39.70 11.55
CA LEU A 223 -0.47 -40.70 11.25
C LEU A 223 0.07 -41.97 10.60
N THR A 224 1.39 -42.11 10.43
CA THR A 224 1.99 -43.35 9.86
C THR A 224 1.83 -44.58 10.77
N LYS A 225 1.32 -44.42 12.00
CA LYS A 225 1.00 -45.51 12.94
C LYS A 225 -0.50 -45.69 13.25
N ALA A 226 -1.40 -45.09 12.45
CA ALA A 226 -2.83 -44.96 12.76
C ALA A 226 -3.73 -46.19 12.47
N ASN A 227 -3.29 -47.42 12.78
CA ASN A 227 -4.13 -48.61 12.70
C ASN A 227 -4.87 -48.97 14.01
N ALA A 228 -4.96 -48.06 14.98
CA ALA A 228 -5.51 -48.35 16.32
C ALA A 228 -6.56 -47.34 16.85
N LEU A 229 -7.30 -46.64 15.97
CA LEU A 229 -8.31 -45.64 16.38
C LEU A 229 -9.74 -46.20 16.35
N SER A 230 -10.04 -47.17 17.21
CA SER A 230 -11.41 -47.55 17.55
C SER A 230 -11.65 -47.32 19.05
N GLY A 231 -12.00 -46.09 19.44
CA GLY A 231 -12.34 -45.84 20.85
C GLY A 231 -12.35 -44.40 21.36
N ILE A 232 -12.09 -43.37 20.54
CA ILE A 232 -12.18 -41.98 21.03
C ILE A 232 -13.64 -41.51 21.05
N ASN A 233 -14.13 -41.14 22.23
CA ASN A 233 -15.40 -40.45 22.43
C ASN A 233 -15.26 -38.98 22.02
N PRO A 234 -16.20 -38.39 21.25
CA PRO A 234 -16.01 -37.06 20.67
C PRO A 234 -16.10 -35.93 21.71
N LEU A 235 -15.11 -35.04 21.70
CA LEU A 235 -15.23 -33.68 22.26
C LEU A 235 -16.21 -32.87 21.41
N THR A 236 -17.13 -32.16 22.04
CA THR A 236 -18.33 -31.56 21.43
C THR A 236 -18.12 -30.27 20.64
N ASP A 237 -16.90 -29.79 20.40
CA ASP A 237 -16.66 -28.54 19.64
C ASP A 237 -15.34 -28.59 18.85
N ALA A 238 -15.29 -29.35 17.74
CA ALA A 238 -14.09 -29.45 16.91
C ALA A 238 -14.33 -29.08 15.44
N SER A 239 -13.56 -28.09 14.98
CA SER A 239 -13.30 -27.73 13.58
C SER A 239 -12.66 -28.87 12.81
N PHE A 240 -13.07 -29.07 11.55
CA PHE A 240 -12.55 -30.15 10.70
C PHE A 240 -11.10 -29.90 10.26
N VAL A 241 -10.31 -30.98 10.22
CA VAL A 241 -8.94 -31.05 9.68
C VAL A 241 -8.99 -31.77 8.33
N ILE A 242 -8.44 -31.16 7.27
CA ILE A 242 -8.07 -31.88 6.04
C ILE A 242 -6.54 -31.97 6.04
N ALA A 243 -6.01 -33.18 6.27
CA ALA A 243 -4.60 -33.48 6.05
C ALA A 243 -4.48 -34.21 4.71
N SER A 244 -3.72 -33.66 3.78
CA SER A 244 -3.20 -34.40 2.62
C SER A 244 -1.85 -35.00 3.01
N GLY A 245 -1.77 -36.33 2.97
CA GLY A 245 -0.52 -37.06 3.08
C GLY A 245 0.21 -37.03 1.75
N THR A 246 1.29 -36.25 1.67
CA THR A 246 2.56 -36.50 0.96
C THR A 246 3.37 -35.20 1.08
N LYS A 247 4.69 -35.33 1.05
CA LYS A 247 5.67 -34.32 1.51
C LYS A 247 5.68 -32.99 0.73
N ASP A 248 4.81 -32.81 -0.28
CA ASP A 248 4.80 -31.64 -1.19
C ASP A 248 3.48 -30.88 -1.33
N ASP A 249 2.38 -31.30 -0.69
CA ASP A 249 1.13 -30.53 -0.72
C ASP A 249 0.39 -30.72 0.61
N THR A 250 0.45 -29.73 1.49
CA THR A 250 -0.39 -29.66 2.69
C THR A 250 -1.43 -28.55 2.53
N LEU A 251 -2.66 -28.96 2.23
CA LEU A 251 -3.83 -28.10 2.08
C LEU A 251 -4.56 -27.98 3.44
N ALA A 252 -4.32 -26.91 4.20
CA ALA A 252 -5.03 -26.67 5.45
C ALA A 252 -6.32 -25.87 5.21
N ALA A 253 -7.47 -26.53 5.22
CA ALA A 253 -8.77 -25.86 5.25
C ALA A 253 -9.25 -25.67 6.71
N ARG A 254 -9.56 -24.43 7.11
CA ARG A 254 -10.25 -24.11 8.38
C ARG A 254 -11.76 -24.13 8.17
N LEU A 255 -12.50 -24.94 8.94
CA LEU A 255 -13.96 -24.81 9.06
C LEU A 255 -14.33 -24.34 10.49
N ARG A 256 -14.88 -23.12 10.60
CA ARG A 256 -15.45 -22.55 11.83
C ARG A 256 -16.95 -22.39 11.65
N ASN A 257 -17.71 -23.41 12.06
CA ASN A 257 -19.11 -23.43 12.52
C ASN A 257 -19.75 -24.78 12.19
N GLY A 258 -20.47 -25.35 13.16
CA GLY A 258 -21.02 -26.70 13.13
C GLY A 258 -21.79 -27.07 11.86
N VAL A 259 -21.69 -28.34 11.49
CA VAL A 259 -22.39 -28.96 10.36
C VAL A 259 -23.91 -28.98 10.64
N PRO A 260 -24.79 -28.52 9.73
CA PRO A 260 -26.22 -28.77 9.83
C PRO A 260 -26.51 -30.27 9.81
N ALA A 261 -27.41 -30.74 10.68
CA ALA A 261 -27.69 -32.17 10.90
C ALA A 261 -28.18 -32.95 9.64
N ASP A 262 -28.48 -32.25 8.54
CA ASP A 262 -29.10 -32.83 7.34
C ASP A 262 -28.10 -33.10 6.18
N PHE A 263 -26.81 -32.78 6.34
CA PHE A 263 -25.76 -33.14 5.37
C PHE A 263 -25.19 -34.53 5.65
N GLY A 264 -25.95 -35.57 5.31
CA GLY A 264 -25.47 -36.94 5.30
C GLY A 264 -24.52 -37.20 4.12
N ILE A 265 -23.23 -36.90 4.26
CA ILE A 265 -22.21 -37.39 3.31
C ILE A 265 -20.98 -37.91 4.08
N ALA A 266 -20.66 -39.17 3.79
CA ALA A 266 -19.59 -39.95 4.35
C ALA A 266 -18.21 -39.30 4.20
N ARG A 267 -17.39 -39.53 5.23
CA ARG A 267 -15.95 -39.23 5.33
C ARG A 267 -15.20 -39.73 4.09
N MET A 268 -14.79 -38.84 3.20
CA MET A 268 -13.90 -39.18 2.07
C MET A 268 -12.70 -38.24 2.03
N PRO A 269 -11.46 -38.75 2.03
CA PRO A 269 -10.25 -37.94 1.89
C PRO A 269 -10.13 -37.34 0.49
N LEU A 270 -9.50 -36.16 0.40
CA LEU A 270 -9.19 -35.51 -0.87
C LEU A 270 -8.00 -36.24 -1.51
N THR A 271 -8.15 -36.73 -2.74
CA THR A 271 -7.18 -37.64 -3.36
C THR A 271 -6.51 -37.08 -4.62
N GLY A 272 -6.94 -35.92 -5.13
CA GLY A 272 -6.25 -35.23 -6.24
C GLY A 272 -6.95 -33.97 -6.76
N ILE A 273 -6.30 -33.32 -7.74
CA ILE A 273 -6.81 -32.18 -8.52
C ILE A 273 -6.80 -32.57 -10.01
N GLU A 274 -7.94 -32.46 -10.70
CA GLU A 274 -8.06 -32.81 -12.12
C GLU A 274 -8.56 -31.62 -12.97
N PRO A 275 -8.12 -31.50 -14.25
CA PRO A 275 -8.71 -30.58 -15.21
C PRO A 275 -10.04 -31.13 -15.75
N ILE A 276 -11.14 -30.39 -15.55
CA ILE A 276 -12.48 -30.73 -16.04
C ILE A 276 -13.08 -29.49 -16.72
N GLY A 277 -13.34 -29.56 -18.03
CA GLY A 277 -13.94 -28.44 -18.78
C GLY A 277 -13.06 -27.19 -18.86
N GLY A 278 -11.73 -27.34 -18.80
CA GLY A 278 -10.78 -26.22 -18.81
C GLY A 278 -10.45 -25.61 -17.45
N MET A 279 -10.94 -26.18 -16.34
CA MET A 279 -10.71 -25.70 -14.97
C MET A 279 -10.20 -26.82 -14.04
N SER A 280 -9.43 -26.47 -13.02
CA SER A 280 -8.96 -27.42 -11.99
C SER A 280 -10.01 -27.62 -10.90
N LYS A 281 -10.46 -28.86 -10.69
CA LYS A 281 -11.43 -29.23 -9.64
C LYS A 281 -10.82 -30.21 -8.65
N ALA A 282 -11.19 -30.07 -7.37
CA ALA A 282 -10.87 -31.04 -6.35
C ALA A 282 -11.68 -32.33 -6.56
N VAL A 283 -11.02 -33.48 -6.56
CA VAL A 283 -11.64 -34.78 -6.73
C VAL A 283 -11.35 -35.69 -5.54
N SER A 284 -12.32 -36.55 -5.25
CA SER A 284 -12.18 -37.67 -4.33
C SER A 284 -12.45 -38.97 -5.11
N TYR A 285 -11.72 -40.02 -4.75
CA TYR A 285 -11.98 -41.38 -5.22
C TYR A 285 -12.40 -42.20 -4.01
N SER A 286 -13.50 -42.91 -4.12
CA SER A 286 -13.86 -43.91 -3.13
C SER A 286 -12.90 -45.11 -3.20
N PRO A 287 -12.83 -45.94 -2.13
CA PRO A 287 -11.97 -47.12 -2.10
C PRO A 287 -12.21 -48.14 -3.23
N ASP A 288 -13.39 -48.11 -3.85
CA ASP A 288 -13.77 -48.93 -5.00
C ASP A 288 -13.40 -48.29 -6.37
N GLY A 289 -12.69 -47.16 -6.36
CA GLY A 289 -12.27 -46.44 -7.57
C GLY A 289 -13.35 -45.52 -8.16
N THR A 290 -14.53 -45.40 -7.54
CA THR A 290 -15.58 -44.51 -8.04
C THR A 290 -15.16 -43.04 -7.88
N ARG A 291 -15.13 -42.33 -9.00
CA ARG A 291 -14.77 -40.91 -9.07
C ARG A 291 -15.90 -40.03 -8.58
N ARG A 292 -15.63 -39.16 -7.61
CA ARG A 292 -16.55 -38.10 -7.15
C ARG A 292 -15.84 -36.75 -7.15
N VAL A 293 -16.29 -35.86 -8.02
CA VAL A 293 -15.90 -34.44 -7.95
C VAL A 293 -16.45 -33.90 -6.64
N LEU A 294 -15.60 -33.27 -5.82
CA LEU A 294 -16.03 -32.53 -4.63
C LEU A 294 -16.65 -31.21 -5.10
N SER A 295 -17.76 -31.32 -5.83
CA SER A 295 -18.55 -30.22 -6.33
C SER A 295 -19.82 -30.12 -5.51
N GLY A 296 -19.77 -29.32 -4.45
CA GLY A 296 -20.90 -28.44 -4.16
C GLY A 296 -20.74 -27.17 -5.00
N PRO A 297 -21.78 -26.34 -5.15
CA PRO A 297 -21.67 -25.00 -5.74
C PRO A 297 -20.69 -24.06 -5.00
N ASP A 298 -20.06 -24.52 -3.90
CA ASP A 298 -19.48 -23.67 -2.87
C ASP A 298 -17.94 -23.63 -2.80
N PHE A 299 -17.21 -24.39 -3.64
CA PHE A 299 -15.74 -24.47 -3.59
C PHE A 299 -15.07 -24.52 -4.97
N GLU A 300 -14.20 -23.54 -5.25
CA GLU A 300 -13.37 -23.46 -6.46
C GLU A 300 -11.90 -23.20 -6.08
N TYR A 301 -10.96 -24.01 -6.59
CA TYR A 301 -9.52 -23.83 -6.37
C TYR A 301 -8.89 -23.08 -7.54
N PHE A 302 -8.10 -22.05 -7.27
CA PHE A 302 -7.36 -21.29 -8.28
C PHE A 302 -5.86 -21.57 -8.11
N GLY A 303 -5.27 -22.27 -9.09
CA GLY A 303 -3.82 -22.46 -9.14
C GLY A 303 -3.11 -21.12 -9.25
N GLY A 304 -2.14 -20.86 -8.38
CA GLY A 304 -1.32 -19.65 -8.42
C GLY A 304 -0.43 -19.60 -9.67
N GLN A 305 -0.20 -18.39 -10.19
CA GLN A 305 0.89 -18.14 -11.13
C GLN A 305 2.24 -18.19 -10.37
N PRO A 306 3.37 -18.51 -11.01
CA PRO A 306 4.67 -18.63 -10.33
C PRO A 306 5.10 -17.39 -9.52
N ALA A 307 4.55 -16.21 -9.83
CA ALA A 307 4.87 -14.94 -9.17
C ALA A 307 3.83 -14.49 -8.10
N TYR A 308 2.72 -15.21 -7.92
CA TYR A 308 1.61 -14.82 -7.05
C TYR A 308 1.16 -15.98 -6.14
N GLY A 309 0.69 -15.67 -4.92
CA GLY A 309 0.29 -16.68 -3.93
C GLY A 309 -0.83 -17.62 -4.43
N LYS A 310 -0.83 -18.88 -3.96
CA LYS A 310 -1.95 -19.82 -4.18
C LYS A 310 -3.19 -19.32 -3.41
N SER A 311 -4.40 -19.45 -3.97
CA SER A 311 -5.64 -19.01 -3.31
C SER A 311 -6.83 -19.93 -3.56
N MET A 312 -7.81 -19.84 -2.66
CA MET A 312 -9.05 -20.63 -2.70
C MET A 312 -10.26 -19.71 -2.69
N ARG A 313 -11.21 -20.01 -3.57
CA ARG A 313 -12.51 -19.33 -3.59
C ARG A 313 -13.52 -20.21 -2.86
N CYS A 314 -14.19 -19.64 -1.87
CA CYS A 314 -15.17 -20.35 -1.06
C CYS A 314 -16.36 -19.47 -0.70
N TYR A 315 -17.47 -20.10 -0.31
CA TYR A 315 -18.59 -19.40 0.30
C TYR A 315 -18.34 -19.26 1.81
N ALA A 316 -18.28 -18.03 2.28
CA ALA A 316 -18.14 -17.73 3.70
C ALA A 316 -19.41 -17.04 4.23
N PRO A 317 -20.02 -17.52 5.34
CA PRO A 317 -21.07 -16.79 6.02
C PRO A 317 -20.47 -15.53 6.65
N ARG A 318 -20.71 -14.39 6.00
CA ARG A 318 -20.18 -13.09 6.41
C ARG A 318 -21.34 -12.14 6.63
N PRO A 319 -21.63 -11.74 7.89
CA PRO A 319 -22.74 -10.84 8.18
C PRO A 319 -22.73 -9.59 7.30
N LEU A 320 -21.55 -8.96 7.12
CA LEU A 320 -21.34 -7.79 6.26
C LEU A 320 -21.84 -7.96 4.81
N TYR A 321 -21.69 -9.15 4.25
CA TYR A 321 -21.98 -9.43 2.84
C TYR A 321 -23.35 -10.12 2.66
N GLY A 322 -24.06 -10.44 3.75
CA GLY A 322 -25.29 -11.23 3.75
C GLY A 322 -25.04 -12.75 3.82
N ALA A 323 -26.12 -13.53 3.86
CA ALA A 323 -26.04 -14.99 3.91
C ALA A 323 -25.51 -15.55 2.57
N GLY A 324 -24.25 -16.01 2.57
CA GLY A 324 -23.65 -16.84 1.52
C GLY A 324 -23.05 -16.06 0.35
N ARG A 325 -21.84 -15.50 0.52
CA ARG A 325 -21.10 -14.87 -0.58
C ARG A 325 -19.70 -15.41 -0.76
N ILE A 326 -19.24 -15.24 -1.99
CA ILE A 326 -17.98 -15.77 -2.47
C ILE A 326 -16.82 -14.87 -2.03
N VAL A 327 -15.85 -15.46 -1.37
CA VAL A 327 -14.61 -14.83 -0.93
C VAL A 327 -13.43 -15.57 -1.53
N CYS A 328 -12.31 -14.88 -1.68
CA CYS A 328 -11.04 -15.49 -2.05
C CYS A 328 -10.07 -15.38 -0.88
N VAL A 329 -9.57 -16.52 -0.42
CA VAL A 329 -8.69 -16.67 0.73
C VAL A 329 -7.30 -17.06 0.24
N ALA A 330 -6.28 -16.34 0.70
CA ALA A 330 -4.90 -16.69 0.42
C ALA A 330 -4.48 -17.99 1.14
N CYS A 331 -3.77 -18.88 0.45
CA CYS A 331 -3.31 -20.16 0.98
C CYS A 331 -1.84 -20.14 1.45
N ASP A 332 -1.22 -18.97 1.50
CA ASP A 332 0.20 -18.76 1.85
C ASP A 332 0.42 -18.46 3.34
N GLY A 333 -0.61 -18.62 4.17
CA GLY A 333 -0.54 -18.33 5.60
C GLY A 333 -0.59 -16.83 5.96
N SER A 334 -0.73 -15.93 4.97
CA SER A 334 -0.83 -14.48 5.22
C SER A 334 -2.07 -14.07 6.03
N GLY A 335 -3.12 -14.90 6.01
CA GLY A 335 -4.41 -14.60 6.62
C GLY A 335 -5.19 -13.52 5.85
N ILE A 336 -4.80 -13.23 4.61
CA ILE A 336 -5.50 -12.29 3.74
C ILE A 336 -6.70 -13.00 3.10
N GLU A 337 -7.82 -12.30 3.15
CA GLU A 337 -9.05 -12.66 2.46
C GLU A 337 -9.60 -11.43 1.78
N ILE A 338 -10.19 -11.62 0.60
CA ILE A 338 -10.80 -10.56 -0.19
C ILE A 338 -12.23 -10.94 -0.61
N PRO A 339 -13.11 -9.96 -0.80
CA PRO A 339 -14.38 -10.21 -1.46
C PRO A 339 -14.15 -10.62 -2.93
N ASP A 340 -14.85 -11.64 -3.43
CA ASP A 340 -14.70 -12.17 -4.81
C ASP A 340 -16.06 -12.40 -5.50
N ASP A 341 -17.00 -11.51 -5.20
CA ASP A 341 -18.33 -11.48 -5.81
C ASP A 341 -18.31 -10.57 -7.06
N PRO A 342 -18.42 -11.14 -8.28
CA PRO A 342 -18.30 -10.38 -9.53
C PRO A 342 -19.43 -9.36 -9.74
N ASP A 343 -20.57 -9.55 -9.06
CA ASP A 343 -21.77 -8.72 -9.22
C ASP A 343 -21.84 -7.58 -8.21
N THR A 344 -20.79 -7.38 -7.41
CA THR A 344 -20.76 -6.36 -6.36
C THR A 344 -19.66 -5.35 -6.60
N ILE A 345 -19.97 -4.08 -6.39
CA ILE A 345 -19.00 -3.00 -6.19
C ILE A 345 -18.94 -2.73 -4.69
N TYR A 346 -17.76 -2.81 -4.12
CA TYR A 346 -17.52 -2.50 -2.71
C TYR A 346 -17.23 -1.02 -2.53
N MET A 347 -17.58 -0.44 -1.39
CA MET A 347 -17.33 0.98 -1.11
C MET A 347 -16.66 1.19 0.24
N LEU A 348 -15.63 2.04 0.27
CA LEU A 348 -15.14 2.71 1.48
C LEU A 348 -15.71 4.13 1.54
N LEU A 349 -16.44 4.43 2.59
CA LEU A 349 -16.97 5.77 2.85
C LEU A 349 -16.15 6.46 3.95
N GLY A 350 -15.47 7.55 3.63
CA GLY A 350 -14.74 8.37 4.59
C GLY A 350 -15.65 9.38 5.30
N THR A 351 -15.54 9.47 6.61
CA THR A 351 -16.16 10.52 7.44
C THR A 351 -15.20 10.98 8.53
N GLY A 352 -15.48 12.13 9.14
CA GLY A 352 -14.62 12.76 10.13
C GLY A 352 -14.22 14.16 9.68
N GLN A 353 -12.97 14.52 9.96
CA GLN A 353 -12.52 15.91 9.78
C GLN A 353 -11.29 16.06 8.87
N SER A 354 -10.46 17.07 9.13
CA SER A 354 -9.41 17.55 8.23
C SER A 354 -8.42 16.47 7.80
N LEU A 355 -8.10 15.52 8.70
CA LEU A 355 -7.29 14.35 8.36
C LEU A 355 -7.97 13.42 7.35
N MET A 356 -9.25 13.08 7.55
CA MET A 356 -9.99 12.28 6.56
C MET A 356 -10.22 13.04 5.24
N ALA A 357 -10.27 14.37 5.28
CA ALA A 357 -10.36 15.22 4.09
C ALA A 357 -9.02 15.38 3.35
N GLY A 358 -7.91 14.88 3.90
CA GLY A 358 -6.57 14.95 3.31
C GLY A 358 -5.91 16.34 3.37
N SER A 359 -6.26 17.16 4.37
CA SER A 359 -5.76 18.53 4.52
C SER A 359 -4.24 18.57 4.63
N ASN A 360 -3.57 19.53 3.97
CA ASN A 360 -2.10 19.67 3.92
C ASN A 360 -1.32 18.52 3.25
N GLY A 361 -1.98 17.53 2.64
CA GLY A 361 -1.35 16.44 1.88
C GLY A 361 -0.85 16.84 0.49
N THR A 362 -0.15 17.96 0.33
CA THR A 362 0.18 18.60 -0.96
C THR A 362 1.65 18.52 -1.39
N ASP A 363 2.56 18.06 -0.52
CA ASP A 363 4.01 18.05 -0.74
C ASP A 363 4.52 16.91 -1.64
N ALA A 364 3.78 15.79 -1.73
CA ALA A 364 4.02 14.71 -2.67
C ALA A 364 2.74 13.91 -2.94
N TYR A 365 2.31 13.88 -4.20
CA TYR A 365 1.19 13.05 -4.64
C TYR A 365 1.72 11.68 -5.07
N PHE A 366 1.39 10.63 -4.33
CA PHE A 366 1.89 9.28 -4.64
C PHE A 366 1.01 8.55 -5.65
N TYR A 367 -0.29 8.83 -5.63
CA TYR A 367 -1.27 8.14 -6.47
C TYR A 367 -1.96 9.11 -7.44
N THR A 368 -1.19 9.96 -8.16
CA THR A 368 -1.72 10.81 -9.26
C THR A 368 -2.17 10.01 -10.47
N THR A 369 -1.76 8.74 -10.52
CA THR A 369 -2.15 7.75 -11.52
C THR A 369 -2.70 6.55 -10.80
N ALA A 370 -3.82 6.02 -11.27
CA ALA A 370 -4.45 4.86 -10.65
C ALA A 370 -3.59 3.63 -10.89
N LEU A 371 -3.12 2.99 -9.82
CA LEU A 371 -2.35 1.74 -9.90
C LEU A 371 -3.20 0.56 -10.37
N TYR A 372 -4.49 0.58 -10.03
CA TYR A 372 -5.47 -0.44 -10.38
C TYR A 372 -6.69 0.22 -11.05
N PRO A 373 -6.55 0.74 -12.27
CA PRO A 373 -7.53 1.67 -12.86
C PRO A 373 -8.92 1.07 -13.06
N SER A 374 -9.02 -0.25 -13.20
CA SER A 374 -10.31 -0.94 -13.36
C SER A 374 -11.00 -1.30 -12.05
N HIS A 375 -10.31 -1.19 -10.90
CA HIS A 375 -10.78 -1.75 -9.63
C HIS A 375 -10.65 -0.80 -8.43
N THR A 376 -9.78 0.21 -8.46
CA THR A 376 -9.80 1.32 -7.49
C THR A 376 -10.52 2.49 -8.14
N LEU A 377 -11.72 2.79 -7.66
CA LEU A 377 -12.67 3.69 -8.32
C LEU A 377 -13.01 4.89 -7.42
N MET A 378 -13.29 6.03 -8.03
CA MET A 378 -13.94 7.19 -7.42
C MET A 378 -15.11 7.63 -8.29
N PHE A 379 -15.94 8.56 -7.81
CA PHE A 379 -17.01 9.12 -8.64
C PHE A 379 -16.44 9.91 -9.81
N GLN A 380 -16.99 9.64 -11.00
CA GLN A 380 -16.89 10.56 -12.12
C GLN A 380 -17.91 11.67 -11.92
N SER A 381 -17.44 12.91 -11.89
CA SER A 381 -18.24 14.12 -11.73
C SER A 381 -18.04 15.07 -12.91
N SER A 382 -19.11 15.76 -13.31
CA SER A 382 -19.10 16.74 -14.40
C SER A 382 -18.39 18.05 -14.07
N VAL A 383 -18.19 18.37 -12.78
CA VAL A 383 -17.61 19.64 -12.31
C VAL A 383 -16.21 19.43 -11.73
N TYR A 384 -15.97 18.29 -11.05
CA TYR A 384 -14.67 17.96 -10.46
C TYR A 384 -14.67 16.52 -9.95
N SER A 385 -13.77 15.65 -10.45
CA SER A 385 -13.68 14.26 -9.99
C SER A 385 -12.51 14.07 -9.02
N ASP A 386 -12.83 13.87 -7.75
CA ASP A 386 -11.94 13.38 -6.70
C ASP A 386 -12.73 12.55 -5.68
N PHE A 387 -12.04 12.00 -4.68
CA PHE A 387 -12.69 11.22 -3.62
C PHE A 387 -13.71 12.04 -2.79
N ARG A 388 -13.66 13.37 -2.80
CA ARG A 388 -14.63 14.24 -2.10
C ARG A 388 -15.84 14.60 -2.95
N MET A 389 -15.91 14.12 -4.20
CA MET A 389 -17.06 14.34 -5.09
C MET A 389 -17.34 15.82 -5.37
N GLY A 390 -16.31 16.67 -5.31
CA GLY A 390 -16.45 18.13 -5.47
C GLY A 390 -16.90 18.89 -4.20
N LEU A 391 -16.99 18.22 -3.05
CA LEU A 391 -17.14 18.87 -1.75
C LEU A 391 -15.84 19.59 -1.37
N ALA A 392 -15.98 20.78 -0.80
CA ALA A 392 -14.89 21.54 -0.22
C ALA A 392 -14.55 20.97 1.15
N ALA A 393 -13.26 20.78 1.42
CA ALA A 393 -12.76 20.06 2.59
C ALA A 393 -13.11 20.71 3.93
N ALA A 394 -13.59 21.95 3.98
CA ALA A 394 -13.90 22.68 5.22
C ALA A 394 -15.22 23.49 5.10
N ASP A 395 -16.16 23.04 4.25
CA ASP A 395 -17.48 23.66 4.12
C ASP A 395 -18.57 22.73 4.64
N ILE A 396 -19.01 23.00 5.87
CA ILE A 396 -20.07 22.23 6.53
C ILE A 396 -21.45 22.45 5.90
N THR A 397 -21.63 23.55 5.17
CA THR A 397 -22.94 23.95 4.62
C THR A 397 -23.17 23.43 3.20
N GLN A 398 -22.12 22.98 2.52
CA GLN A 398 -22.20 22.56 1.13
C GLN A 398 -23.04 21.28 0.99
N VAL A 399 -24.12 21.37 0.21
CA VAL A 399 -24.94 20.22 -0.17
C VAL A 399 -24.37 19.56 -1.43
N LEU A 400 -24.20 18.25 -1.40
CA LEU A 400 -23.80 17.43 -2.55
C LEU A 400 -24.98 17.28 -3.52
N ASP A 401 -24.83 17.78 -4.75
CA ASP A 401 -25.76 17.45 -5.84
C ASP A 401 -25.38 16.10 -6.47
N GLY A 402 -26.08 15.05 -6.06
CA GLY A 402 -25.87 13.69 -6.55
C GLY A 402 -26.04 13.53 -8.07
N ASN A 403 -26.75 14.44 -8.75
CA ASN A 403 -26.90 14.38 -10.21
C ASN A 403 -25.60 14.67 -10.96
N THR A 404 -24.67 15.38 -10.33
CA THR A 404 -23.35 15.67 -10.91
C THR A 404 -22.45 14.44 -10.96
N LEU A 405 -22.75 13.40 -10.17
CA LEU A 405 -21.99 12.16 -10.13
C LEU A 405 -22.56 11.22 -11.20
N THR A 406 -21.88 11.07 -12.32
CA THR A 406 -22.43 10.44 -13.53
C THR A 406 -21.94 9.01 -13.76
N GLY A 407 -20.88 8.59 -13.08
CA GLY A 407 -20.30 7.26 -13.22
C GLY A 407 -19.16 7.01 -12.25
N PHE A 408 -18.32 6.03 -12.57
CA PHE A 408 -17.09 5.75 -11.86
C PHE A 408 -15.89 5.94 -12.77
N THR A 409 -14.80 6.46 -12.21
CA THR A 409 -13.54 6.69 -12.91
C THR A 409 -12.39 6.16 -12.03
N PRO A 410 -11.22 5.82 -12.60
CA PRO A 410 -10.08 5.39 -11.80
C PRO A 410 -9.76 6.39 -10.68
N ALA A 411 -9.64 5.90 -9.44
CA ALA A 411 -9.32 6.75 -8.30
C ALA A 411 -7.87 7.24 -8.35
N VAL A 412 -7.72 8.56 -8.17
CA VAL A 412 -6.44 9.24 -8.12
C VAL A 412 -6.46 10.29 -7.01
N ALA A 413 -5.33 10.43 -6.32
CA ALA A 413 -5.10 11.53 -5.39
C ALA A 413 -5.02 12.85 -6.16
N ARG A 414 -5.84 13.83 -5.77
CA ARG A 414 -5.91 15.15 -6.40
C ARG A 414 -6.19 16.22 -5.36
N VAL A 415 -5.65 17.41 -5.62
CA VAL A 415 -6.01 18.61 -4.86
C VAL A 415 -7.50 18.84 -4.95
N GLY A 416 -8.17 19.21 -3.89
CA GLY A 416 -9.63 19.38 -3.89
C GLY A 416 -10.08 20.66 -4.56
N ARG A 417 -11.40 20.82 -4.61
CA ARG A 417 -12.01 22.11 -4.90
C ARG A 417 -11.44 23.17 -3.93
N LEU A 418 -11.16 24.38 -4.44
CA LEU A 418 -10.53 25.49 -3.71
C LEU A 418 -9.06 25.26 -3.32
N GLY A 419 -8.34 24.30 -3.93
CA GLY A 419 -6.90 24.13 -3.69
C GLY A 419 -6.57 23.35 -2.41
N TYR A 420 -7.56 22.71 -1.78
CA TYR A 420 -7.40 22.05 -0.48
C TYR A 420 -7.10 20.55 -0.60
N GLY A 421 -6.06 20.09 0.11
CA GLY A 421 -5.69 18.67 0.23
C GLY A 421 -4.99 18.09 -0.99
N GLY A 422 -4.83 16.77 -1.04
CA GLY A 422 -4.09 16.11 -2.13
C GLY A 422 -4.09 14.60 -1.99
N GLN A 423 -3.12 14.08 -1.25
CA GLN A 423 -3.06 12.68 -0.83
C GLN A 423 -3.96 12.44 0.39
N ASP A 424 -4.68 11.32 0.40
CA ASP A 424 -5.64 10.98 1.45
C ASP A 424 -5.52 9.52 1.91
N ILE A 425 -6.23 9.21 3.00
CA ILE A 425 -6.26 7.89 3.65
C ILE A 425 -6.95 6.85 2.76
N LEU A 426 -8.07 7.18 2.11
CA LEU A 426 -8.89 6.24 1.35
C LEU A 426 -8.22 5.78 0.06
N THR A 427 -7.64 6.70 -0.72
CA THR A 427 -6.92 6.36 -1.95
C THR A 427 -5.77 5.40 -1.65
N SER A 428 -5.04 5.66 -0.56
CA SER A 428 -3.92 4.84 -0.13
C SER A 428 -4.36 3.48 0.42
N ALA A 429 -5.43 3.45 1.23
CA ALA A 429 -6.03 2.23 1.74
C ALA A 429 -6.53 1.33 0.60
N ALA A 430 -7.26 1.89 -0.37
CA ALA A 430 -7.77 1.14 -1.51
C ALA A 430 -6.62 0.55 -2.35
N ASN A 431 -5.59 1.33 -2.66
CA ASN A 431 -4.43 0.83 -3.41
C ASN A 431 -3.64 -0.24 -2.66
N TYR A 432 -3.46 -0.09 -1.34
CA TYR A 432 -2.87 -1.13 -0.50
C TYR A 432 -3.69 -2.43 -0.56
N MET A 433 -5.02 -2.31 -0.42
CA MET A 433 -5.92 -3.44 -0.44
C MET A 433 -5.85 -4.20 -1.77
N GLN A 434 -5.85 -3.49 -2.91
CA GLN A 434 -5.69 -4.12 -4.22
C GLN A 434 -4.32 -4.79 -4.39
N ARG A 435 -3.25 -4.18 -3.88
CA ARG A 435 -1.91 -4.76 -3.97
C ARG A 435 -1.79 -6.04 -3.17
N MET A 436 -2.32 -6.06 -1.96
CA MET A 436 -2.35 -7.27 -1.13
C MET A 436 -3.25 -8.34 -1.74
N ALA A 437 -4.42 -7.96 -2.26
CA ALA A 437 -5.30 -8.86 -3.00
C ALA A 437 -4.56 -9.51 -4.18
N MET A 438 -3.85 -8.72 -4.99
CA MET A 438 -3.11 -9.22 -6.14
C MET A 438 -1.95 -10.14 -5.70
N LEU A 439 -1.17 -9.72 -4.70
CA LEU A 439 0.00 -10.46 -4.25
C LEU A 439 -0.36 -11.84 -3.67
N HIS A 440 -1.39 -11.88 -2.82
CA HIS A 440 -1.73 -13.06 -2.03
C HIS A 440 -2.85 -13.90 -2.65
N CYS A 441 -3.74 -13.28 -3.42
CA CYS A 441 -4.88 -13.96 -4.05
C CYS A 441 -4.81 -14.00 -5.58
N GLY A 442 -3.86 -13.32 -6.22
CA GLY A 442 -3.77 -13.24 -7.68
C GLY A 442 -4.94 -12.49 -8.34
N LYS A 443 -5.70 -11.71 -7.57
CA LYS A 443 -6.93 -11.04 -8.02
C LYS A 443 -7.09 -9.66 -7.39
N THR A 444 -7.93 -8.83 -7.99
CA THR A 444 -8.39 -7.54 -7.48
C THR A 444 -9.91 -7.51 -7.48
N PHE A 445 -10.52 -6.57 -6.75
CA PHE A 445 -11.98 -6.45 -6.66
C PHE A 445 -12.43 -4.99 -6.79
N PRO A 446 -13.60 -4.69 -7.38
CA PRO A 446 -14.05 -3.32 -7.58
C PRO A 446 -14.34 -2.64 -6.24
N LEU A 447 -13.61 -1.56 -5.97
CA LEU A 447 -13.62 -0.80 -4.73
C LEU A 447 -13.76 0.70 -5.03
N LEU A 448 -14.93 1.25 -4.74
CA LEU A 448 -15.24 2.67 -4.78
C LEU A 448 -14.78 3.36 -3.48
N ILE A 449 -14.16 4.52 -3.60
CA ILE A 449 -13.86 5.39 -2.47
C ILE A 449 -14.63 6.72 -2.61
N ALA A 450 -15.15 7.21 -1.49
CA ALA A 450 -15.68 8.56 -1.39
C ALA A 450 -15.56 9.08 0.05
N SER A 451 -15.39 10.38 0.25
CA SER A 451 -15.31 11.03 1.55
C SER A 451 -16.27 12.21 1.62
N VAL A 452 -16.92 12.35 2.78
CA VAL A 452 -17.76 13.49 3.15
C VAL A 452 -17.24 14.21 4.39
N ALA A 453 -15.94 14.02 4.68
CA ALA A 453 -15.29 14.63 5.83
C ALA A 453 -15.21 16.16 5.71
N VAL A 454 -15.31 16.84 6.85
CA VAL A 454 -15.30 18.30 6.96
C VAL A 454 -14.28 18.75 8.00
N GLY A 455 -13.26 19.47 7.56
CA GLY A 455 -12.19 20.00 8.38
C GLY A 455 -12.69 20.86 9.53
N GLY A 456 -12.17 20.58 10.73
CA GLY A 456 -12.51 21.30 11.95
C GLY A 456 -13.89 20.99 12.55
N ALA A 457 -14.71 20.17 11.89
CA ALA A 457 -16.05 19.86 12.39
C ALA A 457 -16.01 18.91 13.61
N SER A 458 -16.90 19.15 14.57
CA SER A 458 -17.18 18.29 15.71
C SER A 458 -18.08 17.11 15.35
N GLN A 459 -18.23 16.14 16.28
CA GLN A 459 -19.17 15.03 16.11
C GLN A 459 -20.60 15.51 15.84
N ALA A 460 -21.07 16.53 16.57
CA ALA A 460 -22.43 17.07 16.43
C ALA A 460 -22.69 17.71 15.06
N GLU A 461 -21.64 18.21 14.43
CA GLU A 461 -21.65 18.93 13.15
C GLU A 461 -21.65 18.02 11.92
N ILE A 462 -21.20 16.76 12.09
CA ILE A 462 -21.18 15.74 11.03
C ILE A 462 -22.09 14.53 11.32
N GLY A 463 -22.82 14.58 12.44
CA GLY A 463 -23.72 13.54 12.91
C GLY A 463 -25.08 13.50 12.18
N PRO A 464 -25.98 12.58 12.57
CA PRO A 464 -27.31 12.43 11.97
C PRO A 464 -28.09 13.74 11.83
N GLY A 465 -28.71 13.92 10.67
CA GLY A 465 -29.55 15.10 10.37
C GLY A 465 -28.78 16.34 9.90
N THR A 466 -27.44 16.30 9.88
CA THR A 466 -26.61 17.40 9.36
C THR A 466 -26.45 17.33 7.85
N VAL A 467 -25.89 18.40 7.26
CA VAL A 467 -25.56 18.43 5.82
C VAL A 467 -24.47 17.40 5.45
N PRO A 468 -23.33 17.29 6.16
CA PRO A 468 -22.32 16.27 5.85
C PRO A 468 -22.86 14.83 5.93
N TRP A 469 -23.72 14.56 6.92
CA TRP A 469 -24.43 13.30 7.02
C TRP A 469 -25.30 13.01 5.79
N THR A 470 -26.12 13.98 5.40
CA THR A 470 -27.00 13.89 4.23
C THR A 470 -26.18 13.69 2.95
N ASN A 471 -25.03 14.35 2.82
CA ASN A 471 -24.12 14.15 1.70
C ASN A 471 -23.60 12.71 1.64
N GLY A 472 -23.28 12.11 2.78
CA GLY A 472 -22.87 10.70 2.86
C GLY A 472 -23.95 9.76 2.34
N LEU A 473 -25.21 9.98 2.74
CA LEU A 473 -26.34 9.18 2.26
C LEU A 473 -26.62 9.42 0.76
N THR A 474 -26.51 10.67 0.29
CA THR A 474 -26.62 10.99 -1.15
C THR A 474 -25.55 10.27 -1.96
N ALA A 475 -24.30 10.25 -1.48
CA ALA A 475 -23.21 9.54 -2.14
C ALA A 475 -23.50 8.03 -2.23
N VAL A 476 -23.91 7.40 -1.13
CA VAL A 476 -24.27 5.97 -1.11
C VAL A 476 -25.45 5.68 -2.04
N ALA A 477 -26.52 6.48 -2.00
CA ALA A 477 -27.67 6.33 -2.88
C ALA A 477 -27.28 6.44 -4.36
N ARG A 478 -26.39 7.38 -4.67
CA ARG A 478 -25.94 7.59 -6.04
C ARG A 478 -25.02 6.47 -6.52
N ALA A 479 -24.11 5.99 -5.68
CA ALA A 479 -23.29 4.82 -5.97
C ALA A 479 -24.17 3.58 -6.22
N THR A 480 -25.23 3.37 -5.44
CA THR A 480 -26.19 2.27 -5.64
C THR A 480 -26.86 2.36 -7.01
N ALA A 481 -27.32 3.55 -7.39
CA ALA A 481 -27.96 3.75 -8.69
C ALA A 481 -27.01 3.52 -9.87
N ILE A 482 -25.75 3.96 -9.78
CA ILE A 482 -24.72 3.73 -10.81
C ILE A 482 -24.32 2.25 -10.86
N ALA A 483 -24.14 1.59 -9.72
CA ALA A 483 -23.86 0.15 -9.70
C ALA A 483 -25.00 -0.64 -10.37
N ALA A 484 -26.26 -0.29 -10.06
CA ALA A 484 -27.44 -0.93 -10.64
C ALA A 484 -27.52 -0.75 -12.17
N SER A 485 -27.12 0.41 -12.70
CA SER A 485 -27.07 0.62 -14.17
C SER A 485 -25.99 -0.23 -14.85
N MET A 486 -25.00 -0.71 -14.11
CA MET A 486 -23.99 -1.67 -14.56
C MET A 486 -24.41 -3.14 -14.32
N GLY A 487 -25.64 -3.39 -13.87
CA GLY A 487 -26.09 -4.73 -13.49
C GLY A 487 -25.45 -5.27 -12.20
N LYS A 488 -24.86 -4.39 -11.39
CA LYS A 488 -24.18 -4.73 -10.14
C LYS A 488 -24.93 -4.18 -8.94
N ARG A 489 -24.60 -4.67 -7.74
CA ARG A 489 -25.05 -4.08 -6.47
C ARG A 489 -23.92 -3.33 -5.79
N LEU A 490 -24.27 -2.34 -4.96
CA LEU A 490 -23.33 -1.70 -4.05
C LEU A 490 -23.32 -2.45 -2.71
N CYS A 491 -22.13 -2.62 -2.13
CA CYS A 491 -21.95 -3.00 -0.73
C CYS A 491 -21.01 -2.00 -0.07
N VAL A 492 -21.47 -1.25 0.93
CA VAL A 492 -20.55 -0.45 1.73
C VAL A 492 -19.78 -1.39 2.64
N LEU A 493 -18.51 -1.57 2.31
CA LEU A 493 -17.59 -2.50 2.96
C LEU A 493 -17.21 -1.99 4.34
N ALA A 494 -16.87 -0.70 4.45
CA ALA A 494 -16.57 -0.07 5.72
C ALA A 494 -16.77 1.45 5.62
N VAL A 495 -17.06 2.06 6.76
CA VAL A 495 -16.84 3.48 6.96
C VAL A 495 -15.44 3.65 7.54
N VAL A 496 -14.62 4.53 6.97
CA VAL A 496 -13.31 4.87 7.53
C VAL A 496 -13.44 6.22 8.23
N ARG A 497 -12.98 6.31 9.48
CA ARG A 497 -13.11 7.52 10.30
C ARG A 497 -11.78 7.99 10.85
N SER A 498 -11.49 9.28 10.63
CA SER A 498 -10.40 10.00 11.31
C SER A 498 -10.97 11.27 11.92
N HIS A 499 -11.11 11.26 13.24
CA HIS A 499 -11.83 12.28 14.00
C HIS A 499 -11.40 12.29 15.48
N GLY A 500 -11.69 13.39 16.18
CA GLY A 500 -11.54 13.51 17.63
C GLY A 500 -10.87 14.81 18.07
N GLN A 501 -10.11 15.46 17.21
CA GLN A 501 -9.37 16.69 17.52
C GLN A 501 -10.28 17.84 18.01
N THR A 502 -11.38 18.13 17.32
CA THR A 502 -12.33 19.19 17.74
C THR A 502 -13.05 18.84 19.04
N ASP A 503 -13.26 17.55 19.31
CA ASP A 503 -13.93 17.03 20.50
C ASP A 503 -12.94 16.54 21.57
N ALA A 504 -11.71 17.07 21.56
CA ALA A 504 -10.65 16.57 22.43
C ALA A 504 -11.02 16.59 23.91
N THR A 505 -11.82 17.58 24.31
CA THR A 505 -12.28 17.83 25.68
C THR A 505 -13.64 17.18 26.00
N THR A 506 -14.35 16.63 24.99
CA THR A 506 -15.64 15.96 25.19
C THR A 506 -15.44 14.75 26.09
N PRO A 507 -16.23 14.55 27.17
CA PRO A 507 -16.05 13.43 28.08
C PRO A 507 -15.97 12.10 27.33
N ALA A 508 -14.98 11.26 27.69
CA ALA A 508 -14.63 10.09 26.90
C ALA A 508 -15.82 9.14 26.64
N GLN A 509 -16.66 8.92 27.65
CA GLN A 509 -17.87 8.10 27.50
C GLN A 509 -18.88 8.76 26.56
N THR A 510 -19.12 10.06 26.70
CA THR A 510 -20.03 10.81 25.80
C THR A 510 -19.54 10.76 24.35
N TYR A 511 -18.23 10.92 24.11
CA TYR A 511 -17.66 10.79 22.77
C TYR A 511 -17.88 9.38 22.20
N ALA A 512 -17.66 8.34 23.01
CA ALA A 512 -17.86 6.94 22.63
C ALA A 512 -19.34 6.65 22.29
N ASP A 513 -20.27 7.09 23.14
CA ASP A 513 -21.70 6.91 22.94
C ASP A 513 -22.16 7.57 21.63
N ASN A 514 -21.67 8.79 21.35
CA ASN A 514 -21.94 9.49 20.09
C ASN A 514 -21.36 8.76 18.87
N GLU A 515 -20.12 8.24 18.95
CA GLU A 515 -19.53 7.44 17.87
C GLU A 515 -20.40 6.21 17.56
N ILE A 516 -20.85 5.49 18.59
CA ILE A 516 -21.66 4.29 18.47
C ILE A 516 -23.04 4.61 17.89
N ASP A 517 -23.68 5.68 18.38
CA ASP A 517 -24.97 6.13 17.87
C ASP A 517 -24.88 6.52 16.39
N HIS A 518 -23.90 7.33 16.01
CA HIS A 518 -23.64 7.69 14.62
C HIS A 518 -23.39 6.46 13.74
N MET A 519 -22.58 5.51 14.21
CA MET A 519 -22.30 4.26 13.49
C MET A 519 -23.57 3.45 13.25
N ASN A 520 -24.39 3.27 14.30
CA ASN A 520 -25.60 2.46 14.22
C ASN A 520 -26.67 3.10 13.32
N GLN A 521 -26.86 4.42 13.43
CA GLN A 521 -27.77 5.16 12.56
C GLN A 521 -27.31 5.14 11.11
N LEU A 522 -26.00 5.29 10.86
CA LEU A 522 -25.45 5.32 9.49
C LEU A 522 -25.54 3.94 8.85
N SER A 523 -25.21 2.90 9.61
CA SER A 523 -25.40 1.51 9.19
C SER A 523 -26.86 1.25 8.83
N THR A 524 -27.82 1.70 9.64
CA THR A 524 -29.25 1.55 9.36
C THR A 524 -29.66 2.26 8.07
N ALA A 525 -29.25 3.51 7.88
CA ALA A 525 -29.57 4.28 6.69
C ALA A 525 -28.91 3.69 5.42
N ILE A 526 -27.66 3.25 5.50
CA ILE A 526 -26.96 2.59 4.39
C ILE A 526 -27.68 1.30 4.00
N LYS A 527 -28.05 0.45 4.95
CA LYS A 527 -28.79 -0.79 4.67
C LYS A 527 -30.13 -0.51 3.99
N ALA A 528 -30.83 0.55 4.38
CA ALA A 528 -32.08 0.96 3.73
C ALA A 528 -31.87 1.40 2.27
N ILE A 529 -30.72 1.99 1.96
CA ILE A 529 -30.37 2.46 0.61
C ILE A 529 -29.85 1.32 -0.28
N THR A 530 -28.93 0.50 0.23
CA THR A 530 -28.23 -0.52 -0.57
C THR A 530 -28.92 -1.87 -0.58
N GLY A 531 -29.84 -2.11 0.37
CA GLY A 531 -30.42 -3.42 0.61
C GLY A 531 -29.43 -4.43 1.22
N GLN A 532 -28.24 -4.00 1.64
CA GLN A 532 -27.29 -4.89 2.30
C GLN A 532 -27.83 -5.34 3.67
N VAL A 533 -27.58 -6.59 4.04
CA VAL A 533 -28.12 -7.19 5.27
C VAL A 533 -27.22 -6.91 6.48
N GLY A 534 -25.91 -6.90 6.25
CA GLY A 534 -24.90 -6.73 7.28
C GLY A 534 -24.76 -5.30 7.77
N ASP A 535 -24.50 -5.17 9.07
CA ASP A 535 -24.09 -3.89 9.64
C ASP A 535 -22.79 -3.39 9.00
N VAL A 536 -22.73 -2.08 8.77
CA VAL A 536 -21.55 -1.43 8.22
C VAL A 536 -20.56 -1.14 9.35
N PRO A 537 -19.38 -1.76 9.36
CA PRO A 537 -18.38 -1.54 10.38
C PRO A 537 -17.63 -0.23 10.13
N TRP A 538 -17.11 0.34 11.21
CA TRP A 538 -16.23 1.49 11.21
C TRP A 538 -14.79 1.04 11.46
N MET A 539 -13.90 1.51 10.59
CA MET A 539 -12.45 1.44 10.78
C MET A 539 -11.96 2.83 11.19
N VAL A 540 -11.47 2.95 12.41
CA VAL A 540 -11.14 4.25 13.03
C VAL A 540 -9.66 4.33 13.31
N ASP A 541 -9.02 5.45 13.03
CA ASP A 541 -7.64 5.70 13.47
C ASP A 541 -7.58 6.53 14.75
N GLN A 542 -6.44 6.50 15.46
CA GLN A 542 -6.25 7.29 16.67
C GLN A 542 -5.30 8.46 16.40
N TRP A 543 -5.84 9.67 16.47
CA TRP A 543 -5.04 10.88 16.35
C TRP A 543 -4.02 11.01 17.49
N SER A 544 -2.89 11.66 17.19
CA SER A 544 -1.73 11.74 18.11
C SER A 544 -1.13 13.15 18.17
N SER A 545 -1.95 14.18 18.05
CA SER A 545 -1.53 15.60 18.10
C SER A 545 -2.13 16.36 19.29
N MET A 546 -2.56 15.64 20.33
CA MET A 546 -3.22 16.20 21.52
C MET A 546 -2.24 16.99 22.39
N GLY A 547 -2.69 18.05 23.05
CA GLY A 547 -1.94 18.72 24.11
C GLY A 547 -1.38 20.11 23.84
N GLU A 548 -1.88 20.90 22.90
CA GLU A 548 -1.36 22.28 22.81
C GLU A 548 -1.79 23.12 24.02
N ALA A 549 -0.97 24.09 24.46
CA ALA A 549 -1.34 25.01 25.54
C ALA A 549 -2.67 25.76 25.28
N SER A 550 -3.07 25.90 24.01
CA SER A 550 -4.37 26.43 23.58
C SER A 550 -5.53 25.44 23.74
N ASP A 551 -5.26 24.14 23.84
CA ASP A 551 -6.24 23.07 23.96
C ASP A 551 -6.65 22.84 25.44
N ASN A 552 -5.94 23.48 26.38
CA ASN A 552 -6.16 23.43 27.84
C ASN A 552 -6.23 22.02 28.45
N GLU A 553 -5.67 21.00 27.80
CA GLU A 553 -5.60 19.63 28.30
C GLU A 553 -4.28 18.98 27.89
N SER A 554 -3.59 18.28 28.80
CA SER A 554 -2.37 17.52 28.50
C SER A 554 -2.62 16.12 27.93
N THR A 555 -3.89 15.74 27.77
CA THR A 555 -4.38 14.44 27.28
C THR A 555 -5.67 14.67 26.48
N SER A 556 -6.10 13.73 25.63
CA SER A 556 -7.42 13.84 24.97
C SER A 556 -8.41 12.76 25.41
N ASN A 557 -9.60 13.22 25.79
CA ASN A 557 -10.74 12.35 26.12
C ASN A 557 -11.32 11.64 24.89
N SER A 558 -11.29 12.27 23.71
CA SER A 558 -11.77 11.64 22.46
C SER A 558 -11.00 10.35 22.12
N VAL A 559 -9.69 10.32 22.34
CA VAL A 559 -8.83 9.15 22.08
C VAL A 559 -9.19 8.00 23.02
N ILE A 560 -9.48 8.31 24.29
CA ILE A 560 -10.01 7.34 25.25
C ILE A 560 -11.40 6.87 24.77
N GLY A 561 -12.26 7.77 24.32
CA GLY A 561 -13.59 7.47 23.78
C GLY A 561 -13.56 6.50 22.60
N ILE A 562 -12.61 6.65 21.66
CA ILE A 562 -12.37 5.69 20.56
C ILE A 562 -12.09 4.28 21.12
N THR A 563 -11.31 4.19 22.20
CA THR A 563 -10.97 2.91 22.84
C THR A 563 -12.19 2.29 23.56
N LEU A 564 -13.02 3.12 24.19
CA LEU A 564 -14.27 2.69 24.83
C LEU A 564 -15.30 2.22 23.79
N ALA A 565 -15.41 2.91 22.66
CA ALA A 565 -16.32 2.53 21.58
C ALA A 565 -15.98 1.16 20.98
N GLU A 566 -14.70 0.83 20.77
CA GLU A 566 -14.29 -0.52 20.36
C GLU A 566 -14.49 -1.57 21.46
N GLN A 567 -14.41 -1.18 22.75
CA GLN A 567 -14.71 -2.12 23.84
C GLN A 567 -16.19 -2.51 23.86
N ASP A 568 -17.09 -1.55 23.62
CA ASP A 568 -18.54 -1.80 23.56
C ASP A 568 -18.96 -2.48 22.26
N GLN A 569 -18.36 -2.10 21.12
CA GLN A 569 -18.73 -2.60 19.79
C GLN A 569 -17.54 -3.30 19.07
N PRO A 570 -16.92 -4.35 19.62
CA PRO A 570 -15.62 -4.88 19.16
C PRO A 570 -15.61 -5.51 17.77
N THR A 571 -16.79 -5.80 17.21
CA THR A 571 -16.95 -6.38 15.87
C THR A 571 -17.45 -5.36 14.84
N LYS A 572 -17.88 -4.17 15.28
CA LYS A 572 -18.43 -3.11 14.41
C LYS A 572 -17.59 -1.84 14.44
N TYR A 573 -16.91 -1.54 15.53
CA TYR A 573 -16.05 -0.37 15.69
C TYR A 573 -14.62 -0.83 15.96
N MET A 574 -13.72 -0.67 15.00
CA MET A 574 -12.37 -1.26 15.04
C MET A 574 -11.29 -0.19 14.87
N ILE A 575 -10.29 -0.20 15.75
CA ILE A 575 -9.19 0.78 15.70
C ILE A 575 -8.07 0.28 14.79
N SER A 576 -7.76 0.95 13.69
CA SER A 576 -6.67 0.60 12.78
C SER A 576 -5.29 0.78 13.43
N THR A 577 -4.90 2.01 13.76
CA THR A 577 -3.55 2.37 14.24
C THR A 577 -3.55 3.77 14.88
N PRO A 578 -2.64 4.07 15.83
CA PRO A 578 -2.37 5.45 16.23
C PRO A 578 -1.40 6.16 15.27
N HIS A 579 -1.48 7.49 15.21
CA HIS A 579 -0.79 8.34 14.24
C HIS A 579 0.69 8.58 14.51
N TYR A 580 1.13 8.50 15.78
CA TYR A 580 2.45 8.96 16.20
C TYR A 580 3.65 8.23 15.56
N ARG A 581 3.42 7.09 14.89
CA ARG A 581 4.47 6.41 14.14
C ARG A 581 4.95 7.25 12.94
N TYR A 582 4.06 8.04 12.36
CA TYR A 582 4.28 8.89 11.18
C TYR A 582 4.71 10.31 11.54
N LYS A 583 5.25 10.50 12.74
CA LYS A 583 5.68 11.78 13.30
C LYS A 583 6.60 12.62 12.38
N GLU A 584 7.42 11.97 11.56
CA GLU A 584 8.35 12.62 10.61
C GLU A 584 7.63 13.13 9.34
N PHE A 585 6.38 12.73 9.16
CA PHE A 585 5.53 13.10 8.02
C PHE A 585 4.35 13.95 8.44
N TYR A 586 4.43 14.59 9.61
CA TYR A 586 3.51 15.68 9.93
C TYR A 586 3.88 16.94 9.16
N SER A 587 2.85 17.69 8.79
CA SER A 587 2.95 19.10 8.45
C SER A 587 3.58 19.87 9.62
N PRO A 588 4.21 21.04 9.40
CA PRO A 588 4.74 21.87 10.48
C PRO A 588 3.73 22.24 11.59
N ASP A 589 2.42 22.11 11.33
CA ASP A 589 1.36 22.28 12.35
C ASP A 589 1.29 21.13 13.37
N PHE A 590 1.92 19.99 13.09
CA PHE A 590 1.85 18.75 13.89
C PHE A 590 0.44 18.24 14.17
N VAL A 591 -0.55 18.66 13.37
CA VAL A 591 -1.94 18.18 13.39
C VAL A 591 -2.24 17.38 12.14
N HIS A 592 -1.80 17.88 10.99
CA HIS A 592 -2.04 17.28 9.69
C HIS A 592 -0.82 16.52 9.19
N PHE A 593 -1.04 15.59 8.27
CA PHE A 593 0.05 14.91 7.60
C PHE A 593 0.46 15.62 6.32
N LEU A 594 1.73 15.48 6.00
CA LEU A 594 2.23 15.55 4.63
C LEU A 594 1.69 14.36 3.82
N GLY A 595 1.74 14.43 2.50
CA GLY A 595 1.22 13.40 1.60
C GLY A 595 1.80 12.02 1.88
N ARG A 596 3.07 11.92 2.29
CA ARG A 596 3.67 10.62 2.66
C ARG A 596 3.06 10.05 3.93
N GLY A 597 2.72 10.89 4.91
CA GLY A 597 2.04 10.47 6.13
C GLY A 597 0.65 9.93 5.83
N TYR A 598 -0.11 10.61 4.96
CA TYR A 598 -1.41 10.13 4.47
C TYR A 598 -1.32 8.80 3.73
N ALA A 599 -0.27 8.61 2.92
CA ALA A 599 -0.05 7.34 2.26
C ALA A 599 0.16 6.19 3.25
N GLN A 600 1.04 6.38 4.24
CA GLN A 600 1.38 5.33 5.19
C GLN A 600 0.24 4.98 6.15
N ILE A 601 -0.46 5.98 6.69
CA ILE A 601 -1.63 5.69 7.53
C ILE A 601 -2.72 4.98 6.74
N GLY A 602 -2.94 5.35 5.47
CA GLY A 602 -3.89 4.67 4.61
C GLY A 602 -3.49 3.22 4.32
N GLU A 603 -2.20 2.91 4.14
CA GLU A 603 -1.72 1.52 4.04
C GLU A 603 -2.08 0.71 5.29
N LYS A 604 -1.89 1.26 6.50
CA LYS A 604 -2.31 0.59 7.75
C LYS A 604 -3.81 0.42 7.85
N VAL A 605 -4.59 1.42 7.46
CA VAL A 605 -6.06 1.33 7.43
C VAL A 605 -6.48 0.20 6.48
N GLY A 606 -5.91 0.14 5.27
CA GLY A 606 -6.14 -0.94 4.31
C GLY A 606 -5.75 -2.32 4.84
N HIS A 607 -4.61 -2.42 5.53
CA HIS A 607 -4.17 -3.66 6.16
C HIS A 607 -5.12 -4.11 7.27
N ALA A 608 -5.59 -3.19 8.12
CA ALA A 608 -6.54 -3.48 9.18
C ALA A 608 -7.88 -3.93 8.60
N ILE A 609 -8.36 -3.29 7.53
CA ILE A 609 -9.57 -3.72 6.81
C ILE A 609 -9.39 -5.16 6.29
N LEU A 610 -8.30 -5.46 5.58
CA LEU A 610 -8.10 -6.79 5.01
C LEU A 610 -7.91 -7.88 6.06
N THR A 611 -7.23 -7.62 7.17
CA THR A 611 -6.91 -8.66 8.15
C THR A 611 -7.95 -8.80 9.25
N ARG A 612 -8.57 -7.70 9.67
CA ARG A 612 -9.49 -7.69 10.82
C ARG A 612 -10.94 -7.73 10.40
N LEU A 613 -11.29 -6.97 9.37
CA LEU A 613 -12.65 -6.96 8.87
C LEU A 613 -12.88 -8.09 7.86
N VAL A 614 -12.10 -8.11 6.78
CA VAL A 614 -12.25 -9.12 5.73
C VAL A 614 -11.58 -10.43 6.12
N GLY A 615 -10.41 -10.45 6.75
CA GLY A 615 -9.79 -11.71 7.18
C GLY A 615 -10.47 -12.31 8.40
N ASN A 616 -11.23 -11.51 9.16
CA ASN A 616 -11.83 -11.85 10.45
C ASN A 616 -10.85 -12.64 11.35
N THR A 617 -9.60 -12.19 11.39
CA THR A 617 -8.55 -12.86 12.19
C THR A 617 -8.83 -12.78 13.69
N GLY A 618 -9.76 -11.94 14.12
CA GLY A 618 -10.01 -11.62 15.54
C GLY A 618 -8.89 -10.82 16.19
N LYS A 619 -7.82 -10.48 15.45
CA LYS A 619 -6.73 -9.67 15.95
C LYS A 619 -7.23 -8.25 16.22
N LYS A 620 -6.96 -7.77 17.43
CA LYS A 620 -7.12 -6.36 17.81
C LYS A 620 -5.80 -5.62 17.59
N ALA A 621 -5.87 -4.31 17.35
CA ALA A 621 -4.67 -3.47 17.37
C ALA A 621 -3.93 -3.62 18.71
N LEU A 622 -2.61 -3.49 18.69
CA LEU A 622 -1.73 -3.76 19.81
C LEU A 622 -2.09 -2.90 21.03
N ARG A 623 -2.36 -3.53 22.18
CA ARG A 623 -2.79 -2.86 23.41
C ARG A 623 -2.44 -3.70 24.64
N PHE A 624 -2.64 -3.12 25.82
CA PHE A 624 -2.69 -3.90 27.05
C PHE A 624 -4.13 -4.36 27.26
N SER A 625 -4.32 -5.65 27.48
CA SER A 625 -5.63 -6.25 27.77
C SER A 625 -5.99 -6.17 29.26
N SER A 626 -5.00 -6.02 30.14
CA SER A 626 -5.19 -5.90 31.58
C SER A 626 -3.99 -5.22 32.23
N ALA A 627 -4.20 -4.69 33.43
CA ALA A 627 -3.15 -4.23 34.33
C ALA A 627 -3.50 -4.60 35.78
N VAL A 628 -2.60 -5.27 36.48
CA VAL A 628 -2.81 -5.76 37.85
C VAL A 628 -1.78 -5.17 38.79
N TYR A 629 -2.23 -4.56 39.88
CA TYR A 629 -1.38 -4.02 40.93
C TYR A 629 -1.16 -5.05 42.02
N ASP A 630 0.07 -5.22 42.51
CA ASP A 630 0.43 -6.18 43.56
C ASP A 630 0.03 -5.74 44.98
N GLY A 631 -0.55 -4.54 45.12
CA GLY A 631 -0.86 -3.93 46.42
C GLY A 631 0.32 -3.20 47.07
N ASN A 632 1.48 -3.16 46.41
CA ASN A 632 2.70 -2.54 46.93
C ASN A 632 3.32 -1.55 45.94
N VAL A 633 4.16 -1.96 45.00
CA VAL A 633 4.84 -1.03 44.08
C VAL A 633 4.89 -1.54 42.65
N THR A 634 4.24 -2.67 42.35
CA THR A 634 4.34 -3.30 41.03
C THR A 634 3.00 -3.33 40.34
N ILE A 635 2.95 -2.82 39.10
CA ILE A 635 1.84 -3.04 38.18
C ILE A 635 2.33 -3.94 37.05
N THR A 636 1.62 -5.03 36.78
CA THR A 636 1.88 -5.91 35.64
C THR A 636 0.82 -5.68 34.58
N ALA A 637 1.20 -5.11 33.44
CA ALA A 637 0.32 -4.88 32.30
C ALA A 637 0.54 -5.93 31.22
N THR A 638 -0.51 -6.64 30.81
CA THR A 638 -0.42 -7.77 29.85
C THR A 638 -0.82 -7.33 28.46
N ALA A 639 0.04 -7.51 27.47
CA ALA A 639 -0.24 -7.16 26.07
C ALA A 639 -1.12 -8.22 25.38
N ASN A 640 -1.92 -7.80 24.42
CA ASN A 640 -2.71 -8.69 23.54
C ASN A 640 -1.86 -9.34 22.42
N ARG A 641 -0.60 -9.63 22.71
CA ARG A 641 0.36 -10.29 21.82
C ARG A 641 1.07 -11.41 22.57
N ALA A 642 1.63 -12.34 21.81
CA ALA A 642 2.47 -13.39 22.35
C ALA A 642 3.77 -12.81 22.93
N ALA A 643 4.45 -13.60 23.76
CA ALA A 643 5.63 -13.14 24.48
C ALA A 643 6.78 -12.74 23.56
N ASP A 644 6.95 -13.40 22.42
CA ASP A 644 7.93 -13.09 21.38
C ASP A 644 7.51 -11.91 20.48
N ASP A 645 6.20 -11.61 20.39
CA ASP A 645 5.61 -10.60 19.51
C ASP A 645 5.26 -9.26 20.20
N PHE A 646 5.80 -8.99 21.40
CA PHE A 646 5.59 -7.74 22.13
C PHE A 646 6.93 -7.10 22.48
N LEU A 647 7.32 -5.99 21.85
CA LEU A 647 8.64 -5.37 22.05
C LEU A 647 8.56 -3.99 22.70
N ILE A 648 9.62 -3.61 23.44
CA ILE A 648 9.93 -2.21 23.76
C ILE A 648 11.01 -1.76 22.77
N ASP A 649 10.72 -0.76 21.96
CA ASP A 649 11.59 -0.25 20.91
C ASP A 649 11.77 1.27 21.04
N THR A 650 12.99 1.68 21.36
CA THR A 650 13.41 3.08 21.45
C THR A 650 14.14 3.58 20.19
N THR A 651 14.36 2.69 19.21
CA THR A 651 15.06 2.95 17.95
C THR A 651 14.07 3.36 16.86
N LEU A 652 13.05 2.55 16.59
CA LEU A 652 12.02 2.86 15.59
C LEU A 652 11.01 3.89 16.10
N VAL A 653 10.77 3.90 17.42
CA VAL A 653 9.98 4.94 18.09
C VAL A 653 10.91 5.65 19.05
N THR A 654 11.20 6.94 18.81
CA THR A 654 12.08 7.73 19.70
C THR A 654 11.68 7.56 21.16
N ALA A 655 12.69 7.33 21.99
CA ALA A 655 12.55 7.14 23.43
C ALA A 655 11.59 8.14 24.09
N GLN A 656 10.80 7.62 25.02
CA GLN A 656 9.92 8.39 25.89
C GLN A 656 10.28 8.13 27.34
N THR A 657 10.07 9.15 28.17
CA THR A 657 10.10 8.99 29.63
C THR A 657 9.15 7.86 30.02
N ASN A 658 9.63 6.92 30.82
CA ASN A 658 8.88 5.72 31.25
C ASN A 658 8.24 4.93 30.10
N HIS A 659 8.83 4.97 28.90
CA HIS A 659 8.27 4.37 27.68
C HIS A 659 6.87 4.88 27.30
N GLY A 660 6.49 6.07 27.75
CA GLY A 660 5.17 6.66 27.53
C GLY A 660 4.09 6.12 28.47
N ILE A 661 4.47 5.54 29.61
CA ILE A 661 3.54 5.12 30.67
C ILE A 661 3.35 6.23 31.70
N GLU A 662 2.09 6.43 32.08
CA GLU A 662 1.68 7.18 33.28
C GLU A 662 0.81 6.31 34.19
N VAL A 663 0.91 6.51 35.50
CA VAL A 663 0.06 5.82 36.49
C VAL A 663 -0.63 6.88 37.33
N SER A 664 -1.95 7.03 37.14
CA SER A 664 -2.76 7.91 37.97
C SER A 664 -3.45 7.13 39.08
N TYR A 665 -3.60 7.75 40.25
CA TYR A 665 -4.24 7.14 41.43
C TYR A 665 -5.33 8.03 42.06
N GLY A 666 -5.73 9.08 41.35
CA GLY A 666 -6.71 10.07 41.75
C GLY A 666 -6.80 11.18 40.71
N SER A 667 -7.79 12.07 40.83
CA SER A 667 -7.94 13.19 39.91
C SER A 667 -6.70 14.10 39.96
N GLY A 668 -5.99 14.22 38.83
CA GLY A 668 -4.75 14.99 38.70
C GLY A 668 -3.55 14.43 39.49
N GLN A 669 -3.64 13.22 40.05
CA GLN A 669 -2.57 12.62 40.85
C GLN A 669 -1.86 11.50 40.10
N PHE A 670 -0.55 11.66 39.91
CA PHE A 670 0.31 10.71 39.20
C PHE A 670 1.43 10.17 40.09
N ARG A 671 1.74 8.88 39.97
CA ARG A 671 2.83 8.23 40.72
C ARG A 671 4.11 8.22 39.89
N THR A 672 5.22 8.59 40.53
CA THR A 672 6.55 8.44 39.93
C THR A 672 6.85 6.97 39.66
N ILE A 673 7.31 6.68 38.45
CA ILE A 673 7.72 5.35 38.01
C ILE A 673 9.24 5.27 38.14
N SER A 674 9.73 4.24 38.82
CA SER A 674 11.16 3.99 39.00
C SER A 674 11.74 3.09 37.91
N ASN A 675 10.93 2.21 37.33
CA ASN A 675 11.34 1.33 36.24
C ASN A 675 10.14 0.85 35.41
N VAL A 676 10.39 0.56 34.14
CA VAL A 676 9.46 -0.17 33.26
C VAL A 676 10.28 -1.23 32.52
N ALA A 677 10.02 -2.50 32.80
CA ALA A 677 10.72 -3.62 32.18
C ALA A 677 9.75 -4.55 31.47
N ARG A 678 10.17 -5.14 30.36
CA ARG A 678 9.40 -6.21 29.71
C ARG A 678 9.71 -7.55 30.39
N SER A 679 8.67 -8.35 30.61
CA SER A 679 8.77 -9.77 30.99
C SER A 679 7.77 -10.59 30.17
N GLY A 680 8.27 -11.37 29.20
CA GLY A 680 7.40 -12.08 28.24
C GLY A 680 6.51 -11.10 27.46
N ASN A 681 5.19 -11.30 27.52
CA ASN A 681 4.18 -10.41 26.94
C ASN A 681 3.68 -9.32 27.92
N THR A 682 4.37 -9.11 29.03
CA THR A 682 3.98 -8.12 30.03
C THR A 682 4.97 -6.95 30.10
N ALA A 683 4.46 -5.77 30.43
CA ALA A 683 5.25 -4.67 30.98
C ALA A 683 5.09 -4.67 32.50
N VAL A 684 6.21 -4.77 33.21
CA VAL A 684 6.32 -4.68 34.67
C VAL A 684 6.72 -3.25 35.01
N ILE A 685 5.77 -2.50 35.58
CA ILE A 685 5.94 -1.12 36.00
C ILE A 685 6.22 -1.09 37.50
N THR A 686 7.39 -0.59 37.89
CA THR A 686 7.76 -0.38 39.29
C THR A 686 7.55 1.08 39.67
N LEU A 687 6.79 1.31 40.73
CA LEU A 687 6.48 2.61 41.29
C LEU A 687 7.52 3.00 42.34
N SER A 688 7.72 4.29 42.56
CA SER A 688 8.62 4.79 43.61
C SER A 688 8.07 4.57 45.03
N ALA A 689 6.75 4.40 45.16
CA ALA A 689 6.03 4.19 46.40
C ALA A 689 4.63 3.63 46.11
N PRO A 690 3.97 3.02 47.11
CA PRO A 690 2.59 2.57 46.97
C PRO A 690 1.60 3.66 46.56
N ILE A 691 0.54 3.23 45.90
CA ILE A 691 -0.61 4.05 45.49
C ILE A 691 -1.85 3.64 46.30
N ALA A 692 -2.73 4.61 46.57
CA ALA A 692 -4.01 4.41 47.23
C ALA A 692 -5.12 5.05 46.37
N GLY A 693 -6.32 4.46 46.33
CA GLY A 693 -7.45 4.97 45.55
C GLY A 693 -7.68 4.22 44.23
N ALA A 694 -8.44 4.82 43.31
CA ALA A 694 -8.68 4.25 41.99
C ALA A 694 -7.46 4.46 41.09
N HIS A 695 -7.01 3.41 40.40
CA HIS A 695 -5.76 3.41 39.66
C HIS A 695 -6.00 3.25 38.16
N MET A 696 -5.38 4.10 37.35
CA MET A 696 -5.41 3.99 35.89
C MET A 696 -3.99 3.95 35.33
N LEU A 697 -3.78 3.08 34.35
CA LEU A 697 -2.58 3.03 33.54
C LEU A 697 -2.86 3.78 32.24
N GLY A 698 -2.18 4.90 32.02
CA GLY A 698 -2.17 5.61 30.75
C GLY A 698 -0.97 5.18 29.90
N VAL A 699 -1.21 4.99 28.60
CA VAL A 699 -0.20 4.58 27.62
C VAL A 699 -0.24 5.53 26.44
N GLY A 700 0.88 6.21 26.16
CA GLY A 700 0.99 7.19 25.09
C GLY A 700 0.15 8.46 25.29
N MET A 701 -0.40 8.66 26.49
CA MET A 701 -1.42 9.68 26.75
C MET A 701 -0.86 11.10 26.97
N LEU A 702 0.43 11.22 27.26
CA LEU A 702 1.07 12.52 27.50
C LEU A 702 1.21 13.27 26.17
N GLY A 703 0.32 14.24 25.98
CA GLY A 703 0.28 15.11 24.81
C GLY A 703 1.49 16.04 24.72
N HIS A 704 1.41 16.96 23.77
CA HIS A 704 2.26 18.14 23.78
C HIS A 704 2.09 18.83 25.16
N ASP A 705 3.16 19.35 25.76
CA ASP A 705 3.12 20.07 27.05
C ASP A 705 3.23 21.59 26.85
N THR A 706 3.55 21.98 25.62
CA THR A 706 3.88 23.33 25.14
C THR A 706 3.57 23.39 23.63
N THR A 707 4.42 24.01 22.81
CA THR A 707 4.26 24.05 21.35
C THR A 707 4.33 22.65 20.75
N ARG A 708 3.47 22.35 19.77
CA ARG A 708 3.52 21.07 19.07
C ARG A 708 4.83 20.92 18.31
N THR A 709 5.62 19.91 18.66
CA THR A 709 6.88 19.58 18.00
C THR A 709 7.05 18.07 17.89
N LEU A 710 7.97 17.62 17.04
CA LEU A 710 8.35 16.22 16.91
C LEU A 710 8.77 15.58 18.24
N ALA A 711 9.44 16.36 19.10
CA ALA A 711 9.90 15.89 20.40
C ALA A 711 8.73 15.57 21.33
N THR A 712 7.65 16.37 21.26
CA THR A 712 6.51 16.36 22.17
C THR A 712 5.30 15.57 21.64
N VAL A 713 5.39 14.92 20.47
CA VAL A 713 4.29 14.07 19.94
C VAL A 713 3.99 12.91 20.91
N PRO A 714 2.74 12.78 21.41
CA PRO A 714 2.31 11.69 22.30
C PRO A 714 2.56 10.33 21.65
N ARG A 715 3.28 9.45 22.36
CA ARG A 715 3.64 8.11 21.88
C ARG A 715 4.05 7.18 22.99
N THR A 716 4.13 5.89 22.68
CA THR A 716 4.75 4.88 23.54
C THR A 716 5.80 4.08 22.78
N ASN A 717 6.76 3.49 23.48
CA ASN A 717 7.80 2.65 22.87
C ASN A 717 7.36 1.20 22.62
N PHE A 718 6.11 0.83 22.90
CA PHE A 718 5.62 -0.53 22.68
C PHE A 718 5.18 -0.77 21.23
N ARG A 719 5.64 -1.88 20.65
CA ARG A 719 5.26 -2.34 19.31
C ARG A 719 5.23 -3.87 19.23
N ASP A 720 4.73 -4.41 18.13
CA ASP A 720 4.85 -5.83 17.82
C ASP A 720 6.25 -6.18 17.27
N ALA A 721 6.57 -7.47 17.11
CA ALA A 721 7.86 -7.91 16.57
C ALA A 721 7.91 -7.92 15.04
N SER A 722 6.85 -7.45 14.38
CA SER A 722 6.72 -7.44 12.93
C SER A 722 7.89 -6.74 12.25
N THR A 723 8.42 -7.39 11.22
CA THR A 723 9.43 -6.85 10.30
C THR A 723 8.81 -6.30 9.01
N LYS A 724 7.47 -6.20 8.96
CA LYS A 724 6.72 -5.65 7.83
C LYS A 724 7.22 -4.24 7.50
N ARG A 725 7.16 -3.91 6.22
CA ARG A 725 7.55 -2.61 5.70
C ARG A 725 6.38 -2.01 4.91
N ALA A 726 6.20 -0.72 5.04
CA ALA A 726 5.24 0.04 4.24
C ALA A 726 5.58 -0.13 2.75
N LEU A 727 4.57 -0.26 1.91
CA LEU A 727 4.71 -0.38 0.47
C LEU A 727 5.37 0.87 -0.10
N LEU A 728 4.96 2.04 0.40
CA LEU A 728 5.57 3.29 0.05
C LEU A 728 6.82 3.59 0.88
N GLY A 729 7.93 3.80 0.18
CA GLY A 729 9.22 4.15 0.79
C GLY A 729 9.94 3.00 1.48
N ASN A 730 9.35 1.79 1.49
CA ASN A 730 9.94 0.59 2.08
C ASN A 730 10.42 0.83 3.53
N ILE A 731 9.60 1.46 4.37
CA ILE A 731 9.97 1.88 5.73
C ILE A 731 9.45 0.84 6.74
N PRO A 732 10.19 0.48 7.81
CA PRO A 732 9.70 -0.42 8.84
C PRO A 732 8.36 0.05 9.41
N ASP A 733 7.38 -0.84 9.36
CA ASP A 733 5.97 -0.55 9.66
C ASP A 733 5.38 -1.62 10.60
N PRO A 734 5.90 -1.75 11.84
CA PRO A 734 5.32 -2.61 12.86
C PRO A 734 3.95 -2.09 13.32
N ASP A 735 3.16 -2.92 13.99
CA ASP A 735 2.02 -2.43 14.76
C ASP A 735 2.54 -1.75 16.03
N VAL A 736 2.20 -0.48 16.22
CA VAL A 736 2.52 0.27 17.44
C VAL A 736 1.33 0.27 18.39
N MET A 737 1.59 0.36 19.70
CA MET A 737 0.55 0.25 20.72
C MET A 737 -0.38 1.47 20.72
N LEU A 738 -1.69 1.25 20.71
CA LEU A 738 -2.65 2.36 20.78
C LEU A 738 -2.48 3.21 22.03
N HIS A 739 -2.93 4.46 21.91
CA HIS A 739 -3.22 5.31 23.05
C HIS A 739 -4.37 4.69 23.84
N GLN A 740 -4.19 4.52 25.14
CA GLN A 740 -5.20 3.90 25.99
C GLN A 740 -5.06 4.36 27.43
N ARG A 741 -6.18 4.34 28.14
CA ARG A 741 -6.23 4.46 29.59
C ARG A 741 -7.05 3.29 30.12
N ILE A 742 -6.41 2.38 30.86
CA ILE A 742 -7.06 1.17 31.37
C ILE A 742 -7.09 1.16 32.90
N PRO A 743 -8.15 0.63 33.52
CA PRO A 743 -8.17 0.41 34.96
C PRO A 743 -7.07 -0.55 35.39
N VAL A 744 -6.44 -0.25 36.53
CA VAL A 744 -5.52 -1.16 37.20
C VAL A 744 -6.31 -1.89 38.27
N THR A 745 -6.45 -3.20 38.12
CA THR A 745 -7.20 -4.04 39.04
C THR A 745 -6.34 -4.44 40.24
N MET A 746 -6.96 -4.56 41.39
CA MET A 746 -6.36 -5.23 42.55
C MET A 746 -6.32 -6.75 42.29
N PRO A 747 -5.45 -7.50 43.00
CA PRO A 747 -5.36 -8.96 42.89
C PRO A 747 -6.66 -9.67 43.26
#